data_AF-A0A5M3MQA7-F1
#
_entry.id   AF-A0A5M3MQA7-F1
#
_cell.length_a   1.000
_cell.length_b   1.000
_cell.length_c   1.000
_cell.angle_alpha   90.00
_cell.angle_beta   90.00
_cell.angle_gamma   90.00
#
_symmetry.space_group_name_H-M   'P 1'
#
loop_
_entity.id
_entity.type
_entity.pdbx_description
1 polymer ?
#
loop_
_entity_poly.entity_id
_entity_poly.type
_entity_poly.pdbx_seq_one_letter_code
_entity_poly.pdbx_strand_id
1 'polypeptide(L)'
;MAKLKSNDWGALSHTMASHRAVQLHNSLSSALESGSVMNGVEKEPLKNLDTDEFVIGDDTESVFAVGSGSNDREARLAALEQSWDQFFTRQQTEEGVWFEGLTKHLDHLLTLRIDRVGEWISLNLVRFQAVSHESIEDLKRAFDNMTVDMRSNVQLCGVQCATCHLQCIQSRLHQGQHDCKTDHKCSHDCDFCDGDAKMCGMNAGHPGKHICVVSEHLCGLDCAFSGRQGCLVACTKFIDHDDEHTCSASAHECGEPCDLGGIRLADGSMYDCPGKCSVPSDREHVQHRCDTRMCPVVCMLCKRLCSHGDHLHGLHRGAIHLCGQEHSCKQNCSKPGICEIDTAPLSIEATFTGQHETFQYTKYSQVSKRLKCVKLIPAGATEHTGDHTHSMDPNVIHFCETRCEYCGYFCTQPLGHPQKEHETRHGSMSKTRWAIDGDDGDAIEVEGRRYAANDDGAPMMCNLVCQTMGRHAHITYCREASAADCTGNDQIQHIQKRVKPHPEIEKDSITHTLFWKRSGFKDPYSKEEQAEFAKCDAMCRGPEHTGPGTRPSYCTLPLFHPPRDPASAPATGYVSVDGHLFACRNPVVLQQAFHVIFVIDRSGSMDINDRHPLPGTPTTALISRTANNRLGAVFSALHSFWSARHAAVTAGGQQAANLRRDSYSVVMFDHTVVTALANDFTSTPDQLLNTVLAYEADGGTNFTLALQQARNIMEAHWSTERTPVIIFLSDGECSIEDTATQDVCRAAIRLGKPVSLQTVSFGPEGSSRFLRRMAEIAADAQANAPRDPLAPAAATVTSTYSQALDSVQLAQTFLGIAESLRKQRGSLIQ
;
A
#
# COMPACT_ATOMS: atom_id res chain seq x y z
N MET A 1 -17.93 12.38 8.17
CA MET A 1 -19.01 12.77 7.22
C MET A 1 -18.42 13.19 5.87
N ALA A 2 -17.90 12.27 5.06
CA ALA A 2 -17.27 12.60 3.76
C ALA A 2 -17.56 11.55 2.66
N LYS A 3 -18.80 11.03 2.61
CA LYS A 3 -19.27 10.09 1.57
C LYS A 3 -20.47 10.62 0.75
N LEU A 4 -20.73 11.94 0.75
CA LEU A 4 -21.99 12.51 0.24
C LEU A 4 -21.82 13.55 -0.88
N LYS A 5 -20.80 13.43 -1.75
CA LYS A 5 -20.66 14.31 -2.93
C LYS A 5 -20.45 13.62 -4.28
N SER A 6 -20.76 12.34 -4.38
CA SER A 6 -21.05 11.70 -5.66
C SER A 6 -22.29 10.84 -5.48
N ASN A 7 -23.38 11.15 -6.19
CA ASN A 7 -24.55 10.30 -6.32
C ASN A 7 -24.18 9.03 -7.13
N ASP A 8 -23.31 8.21 -6.55
CA ASP A 8 -22.84 6.95 -7.12
C ASP A 8 -23.55 5.80 -6.37
N TRP A 9 -24.87 5.78 -6.52
CA TRP A 9 -25.75 4.76 -5.92
C TRP A 9 -25.39 3.35 -6.41
N GLY A 10 -24.77 3.24 -7.60
CA GLY A 10 -24.22 2.02 -8.15
C GLY A 10 -23.10 1.44 -7.28
N ALA A 11 -22.04 2.20 -7.02
CA ALA A 11 -20.91 1.73 -6.20
C ALA A 11 -21.33 1.27 -4.80
N LEU A 12 -22.28 1.98 -4.17
CA LEU A 12 -22.83 1.64 -2.86
C LEU A 12 -23.61 0.31 -2.91
N SER A 13 -24.44 0.11 -3.94
CA SER A 13 -25.18 -1.14 -4.15
C SER A 13 -24.27 -2.35 -4.40
N HIS A 14 -23.19 -2.19 -5.17
CA HIS A 14 -22.18 -3.23 -5.40
C HIS A 14 -21.45 -3.62 -4.10
N THR A 15 -21.01 -2.64 -3.30
CA THR A 15 -20.37 -2.94 -2.00
C THR A 15 -21.31 -3.65 -1.02
N MET A 16 -22.59 -3.28 -0.98
CA MET A 16 -23.58 -3.96 -0.14
C MET A 16 -23.88 -5.38 -0.62
N ALA A 17 -23.97 -5.60 -1.93
CA ALA A 17 -24.15 -6.92 -2.54
C ALA A 17 -22.97 -7.85 -2.20
N SER A 18 -21.74 -7.35 -2.37
CA SER A 18 -20.52 -8.08 -2.02
C SER A 18 -20.49 -8.47 -0.54
N HIS A 19 -20.73 -7.50 0.36
CA HIS A 19 -20.74 -7.75 1.79
C HIS A 19 -21.82 -8.78 2.20
N ARG A 20 -23.03 -8.68 1.63
CA ARG A 20 -24.10 -9.65 1.90
C ARG A 20 -23.70 -11.05 1.45
N ALA A 21 -23.17 -11.19 0.24
CA ALA A 21 -22.77 -12.49 -0.28
C ALA A 21 -21.65 -13.15 0.54
N VAL A 22 -20.64 -12.36 0.95
CA VAL A 22 -19.56 -12.84 1.84
C VAL A 22 -20.12 -13.27 3.20
N GLN A 23 -21.05 -12.51 3.78
CA GLN A 23 -21.69 -12.87 5.04
C GLN A 23 -22.43 -14.21 4.95
N LEU A 24 -23.24 -14.41 3.89
CA LEU A 24 -23.94 -15.68 3.65
C LEU A 24 -22.95 -16.82 3.41
N HIS A 25 -21.88 -16.59 2.65
CA HIS A 25 -20.86 -17.58 2.35
C HIS A 25 -20.17 -18.09 3.61
N ASN A 26 -19.84 -17.20 4.55
CA ASN A 26 -19.18 -17.58 5.81
C ASN A 26 -20.08 -18.45 6.70
N SER A 27 -21.40 -18.30 6.62
CA SER A 27 -22.37 -19.07 7.40
C SER A 27 -22.95 -20.27 6.65
N LEU A 28 -22.59 -20.45 5.37
CA LEU A 28 -23.16 -21.47 4.49
C LEU A 28 -22.95 -22.89 5.00
N SER A 29 -21.74 -23.19 5.49
CA SER A 29 -21.39 -24.52 5.99
C SER A 29 -22.26 -24.92 7.18
N SER A 30 -22.41 -24.03 8.17
CA SER A 30 -23.24 -24.30 9.35
C SER A 30 -24.74 -24.37 9.01
N ALA A 31 -25.18 -23.52 8.08
CA ALA A 31 -26.55 -23.51 7.60
C ALA A 31 -26.92 -24.85 6.95
N LEU A 32 -26.05 -25.39 6.08
CA LEU A 32 -26.25 -26.71 5.47
C LEU A 32 -26.13 -27.85 6.48
N GLU A 33 -25.15 -27.77 7.39
CA GLU A 33 -24.90 -28.80 8.40
C GLU A 33 -26.07 -28.96 9.39
N SER A 34 -26.58 -27.86 9.95
CA SER A 34 -27.56 -27.90 11.06
C SER A 34 -28.82 -27.03 10.87
N GLY A 35 -29.01 -26.38 9.73
CA GLY A 35 -30.20 -25.56 9.46
C GLY A 35 -30.18 -24.24 10.24
N SER A 36 -28.99 -23.83 10.70
CA SER A 36 -28.77 -22.73 11.62
C SER A 36 -27.41 -22.09 11.36
N VAL A 37 -27.27 -20.80 11.68
CA VAL A 37 -26.00 -20.09 11.61
C VAL A 37 -25.34 -20.05 12.99
N MET A 38 -24.01 -20.15 13.03
CA MET A 38 -23.24 -20.02 14.26
C MET A 38 -22.96 -18.53 14.55
N ASN A 39 -23.42 -18.03 15.71
CA ASN A 39 -23.08 -16.71 16.21
C ASN A 39 -22.24 -16.85 17.48
N GLY A 40 -20.91 -16.94 17.31
CA GLY A 40 -20.02 -17.31 18.41
C GLY A 40 -20.24 -18.77 18.84
N VAL A 41 -20.85 -18.98 20.00
CA VAL A 41 -21.13 -20.33 20.57
C VAL A 41 -22.61 -20.73 20.40
N GLU A 42 -23.50 -19.78 20.10
CA GLU A 42 -24.94 -20.03 20.00
C GLU A 42 -25.37 -20.37 18.56
N LYS A 43 -26.31 -21.30 18.43
CA LYS A 43 -26.97 -21.65 17.17
C LYS A 43 -28.20 -20.77 16.99
N GLU A 44 -28.22 -19.96 15.94
CA GLU A 44 -29.36 -19.13 15.58
C GLU A 44 -30.09 -19.67 14.34
N PRO A 45 -31.43 -19.63 14.31
CA PRO A 45 -32.19 -19.99 13.11
C PRO A 45 -31.86 -19.10 11.91
N LEU A 46 -32.11 -19.60 10.69
CA LEU A 46 -31.92 -18.82 9.47
C LEU A 46 -32.89 -17.62 9.44
N LYS A 47 -32.34 -16.43 9.21
CA LYS A 47 -33.09 -15.17 9.16
C LYS A 47 -32.90 -14.41 7.85
N ASN A 48 -33.88 -13.58 7.54
CA ASN A 48 -33.72 -12.48 6.60
C ASN A 48 -32.88 -11.39 7.27
N LEU A 49 -31.69 -11.11 6.72
CA LEU A 49 -30.72 -10.19 7.30
C LEU A 49 -31.06 -8.71 7.09
N ASP A 50 -32.17 -8.41 6.41
CA ASP A 50 -32.71 -7.06 6.26
C ASP A 50 -33.85 -6.77 7.25
N THR A 51 -34.69 -7.77 7.54
CA THR A 51 -35.85 -7.63 8.44
C THR A 51 -35.61 -8.24 9.82
N ASP A 52 -34.55 -9.03 9.99
CA ASP A 52 -34.26 -9.86 11.17
C ASP A 52 -35.37 -10.89 11.50
N GLU A 53 -36.27 -11.15 10.54
CA GLU A 53 -37.32 -12.16 10.67
C GLU A 53 -36.79 -13.56 10.32
N PHE A 54 -37.31 -14.57 10.99
CA PHE A 54 -37.01 -15.96 10.66
C PHE A 54 -37.52 -16.29 9.26
N VAL A 55 -36.71 -17.02 8.49
CA VAL A 55 -37.24 -17.66 7.28
C VAL A 55 -38.29 -18.67 7.73
N ILE A 56 -39.41 -18.83 7.02
CA ILE A 56 -40.47 -19.81 7.36
C ILE A 56 -40.42 -20.94 6.34
N GLY A 57 -40.45 -22.20 6.77
CA GLY A 57 -40.34 -23.35 5.88
C GLY A 57 -40.00 -24.64 6.63
N ASP A 58 -40.31 -25.77 6.00
CA ASP A 58 -40.05 -27.10 6.57
C ASP A 58 -38.55 -27.41 6.56
N ASP A 59 -38.02 -27.94 7.66
CA ASP A 59 -36.64 -28.43 7.79
C ASP A 59 -36.63 -29.62 8.76
N THR A 60 -35.48 -30.29 8.85
CA THR A 60 -35.20 -31.36 9.81
C THR A 60 -34.24 -30.89 10.91
N GLU A 61 -34.34 -31.47 12.11
CA GLU A 61 -33.36 -31.29 13.19
C GLU A 61 -32.05 -32.06 12.94
N SER A 62 -31.99 -32.81 11.84
CA SER A 62 -30.85 -33.64 11.47
C SER A 62 -29.57 -32.82 11.21
N VAL A 63 -28.43 -33.43 11.56
CA VAL A 63 -27.10 -32.87 11.35
C VAL A 63 -26.38 -33.64 10.24
N PHE A 64 -26.04 -32.95 9.16
CA PHE A 64 -25.43 -33.55 7.97
C PHE A 64 -23.91 -33.37 7.96
N ALA A 65 -23.18 -34.30 7.35
CA ALA A 65 -21.77 -34.09 7.05
C ALA A 65 -21.62 -33.17 5.81
N VAL A 66 -20.91 -32.05 5.96
CA VAL A 66 -20.62 -31.12 4.85
C VAL A 66 -19.15 -31.27 4.45
N GLY A 67 -18.90 -31.49 3.15
CA GLY A 67 -17.56 -31.67 2.59
C GLY A 67 -17.09 -33.13 2.49
N SER A 68 -16.14 -33.38 1.57
CA SER A 68 -15.56 -34.69 1.29
C SER A 68 -14.38 -34.94 2.25
N GLY A 69 -14.59 -35.75 3.30
CA GLY A 69 -13.54 -36.08 4.28
C GLY A 69 -13.84 -35.74 5.75
N SER A 70 -15.09 -35.44 6.09
CA SER A 70 -15.50 -35.32 7.50
C SER A 70 -15.22 -36.63 8.25
N ASN A 71 -14.33 -36.60 9.25
CA ASN A 71 -14.04 -37.75 10.12
C ASN A 71 -15.31 -38.30 10.80
N ASP A 72 -16.35 -37.48 10.92
CA ASP A 72 -17.63 -37.84 11.53
C ASP A 72 -18.68 -38.33 10.51
N ARG A 73 -18.32 -38.53 9.22
CA ARG A 73 -19.28 -38.90 8.16
C ARG A 73 -20.11 -40.13 8.53
N GLU A 74 -19.46 -41.22 8.93
CA GLU A 74 -20.14 -42.47 9.31
C GLU A 74 -21.01 -42.29 10.56
N ALA A 75 -20.52 -41.55 11.56
CA ALA A 75 -21.28 -41.31 12.79
C ALA A 75 -22.56 -40.50 12.53
N ARG A 76 -22.48 -39.47 11.67
CA ARG A 76 -23.63 -38.66 11.27
C ARG A 76 -24.60 -39.48 10.41
N LEU A 77 -24.11 -40.26 9.46
CA LEU A 77 -24.94 -41.15 8.65
C LEU A 77 -25.71 -42.15 9.53
N ALA A 78 -25.03 -42.79 10.49
CA ALA A 78 -25.68 -43.72 11.43
C ALA A 78 -26.80 -43.06 12.27
N ALA A 79 -26.64 -41.78 12.64
CA ALA A 79 -27.69 -41.03 13.34
C ALA A 79 -28.89 -40.73 12.42
N LEU A 80 -28.63 -40.40 11.15
CA LEU A 80 -29.69 -40.22 10.14
C LEU A 80 -30.45 -41.53 9.88
N GLU A 81 -29.74 -42.65 9.79
CA GLU A 81 -30.34 -43.97 9.59
C GLU A 81 -31.32 -44.33 10.71
N GLN A 82 -30.90 -44.12 11.97
CA GLN A 82 -31.71 -44.41 13.16
C GLN A 82 -32.88 -43.45 13.35
N SER A 83 -32.90 -42.31 12.65
CA SER A 83 -34.04 -41.38 12.68
C SER A 83 -35.27 -41.91 11.93
N TRP A 84 -35.11 -42.97 11.13
CA TRP A 84 -36.22 -43.60 10.43
C TRP A 84 -36.99 -44.52 11.37
N ASP A 85 -38.31 -44.32 11.47
CA ASP A 85 -39.21 -45.07 12.36
C ASP A 85 -39.24 -46.59 12.04
N GLN A 86 -39.02 -46.96 10.78
CA GLN A 86 -38.97 -48.35 10.33
C GLN A 86 -37.57 -48.98 10.40
N PHE A 87 -36.56 -48.27 10.92
CA PHE A 87 -35.18 -48.76 10.93
C PHE A 87 -35.02 -50.14 11.60
N PHE A 88 -35.72 -50.37 12.72
CA PHE A 88 -35.66 -51.64 13.45
C PHE A 88 -36.51 -52.77 12.84
N THR A 89 -37.23 -52.50 11.75
CA THR A 89 -38.12 -53.49 11.10
C THR A 89 -37.44 -54.31 10.00
N ARG A 90 -36.12 -54.13 9.85
CA ARG A 90 -35.34 -54.67 8.75
C ARG A 90 -35.48 -56.18 8.55
N GLN A 91 -35.47 -56.94 9.63
CA GLN A 91 -35.57 -58.40 9.55
C GLN A 91 -37.00 -58.92 9.33
N GLN A 92 -38.03 -58.09 9.46
CA GLN A 92 -39.43 -58.48 9.16
C GLN A 92 -39.88 -58.05 7.76
N THR A 93 -39.07 -57.28 7.05
CA THR A 93 -39.37 -56.72 5.73
C THR A 93 -38.45 -57.35 4.70
N GLU A 94 -38.90 -57.48 3.45
CA GLU A 94 -38.02 -57.84 2.35
C GLU A 94 -36.87 -56.82 2.25
N GLU A 95 -35.62 -57.30 2.23
CA GLU A 95 -34.42 -56.46 2.33
C GLU A 95 -34.39 -55.36 1.26
N GLY A 96 -34.75 -55.66 0.01
CA GLY A 96 -34.76 -54.67 -1.07
C GLY A 96 -35.76 -53.53 -0.83
N VAL A 97 -36.94 -53.86 -0.30
CA VAL A 97 -37.98 -52.87 0.04
C VAL A 97 -37.56 -52.01 1.22
N TRP A 98 -36.98 -52.62 2.26
CA TRP A 98 -36.50 -51.91 3.43
C TRP A 98 -35.34 -50.95 3.07
N PHE A 99 -34.38 -51.42 2.28
CA PHE A 99 -33.22 -50.61 1.85
C PHE A 99 -33.64 -49.43 0.96
N GLU A 100 -34.59 -49.63 0.04
CA GLU A 100 -35.16 -48.54 -0.77
C GLU A 100 -35.89 -47.52 0.11
N GLY A 101 -36.65 -47.98 1.11
CA GLY A 101 -37.34 -47.13 2.08
C GLY A 101 -36.36 -46.24 2.87
N LEU A 102 -35.29 -46.82 3.40
CA LEU A 102 -34.25 -46.08 4.11
C LEU A 102 -33.57 -45.04 3.19
N THR A 103 -33.25 -45.43 1.96
CA THR A 103 -32.63 -44.52 0.99
C THR A 103 -33.53 -43.32 0.67
N LYS A 104 -34.84 -43.54 0.50
CA LYS A 104 -35.83 -42.49 0.28
C LYS A 104 -35.96 -41.55 1.49
N HIS A 105 -35.93 -42.09 2.71
CA HIS A 105 -35.95 -41.30 3.94
C HIS A 105 -34.75 -40.35 4.02
N LEU A 106 -33.54 -40.86 3.76
CA LEU A 106 -32.32 -40.06 3.78
C LEU A 106 -32.32 -38.94 2.73
N ASP A 107 -32.77 -39.23 1.50
CA ASP A 107 -32.89 -38.22 0.43
C ASP A 107 -33.96 -37.16 0.74
N HIS A 108 -35.06 -37.56 1.39
CA HIS A 108 -36.10 -36.63 1.84
C HIS A 108 -35.58 -35.64 2.88
N LEU A 109 -34.92 -36.13 3.95
CA LEU A 109 -34.32 -35.28 4.98
C LEU A 109 -33.33 -34.28 4.39
N LEU A 110 -32.48 -34.76 3.47
CA LEU A 110 -31.48 -33.91 2.82
C LEU A 110 -32.13 -32.85 1.91
N THR A 111 -33.18 -33.21 1.18
CA THR A 111 -33.90 -32.29 0.28
C THR A 111 -34.54 -31.15 1.06
N LEU A 112 -35.19 -31.43 2.20
CA LEU A 112 -35.73 -30.40 3.10
C LEU A 112 -34.65 -29.37 3.46
N ARG A 113 -33.47 -29.83 3.87
CA ARG A 113 -32.37 -28.94 4.26
C ARG A 113 -31.82 -28.11 3.10
N ILE A 114 -31.62 -28.71 1.93
CA ILE A 114 -31.09 -28.01 0.75
C ILE A 114 -32.06 -26.91 0.32
N ASP A 115 -33.35 -27.24 0.21
CA ASP A 115 -34.38 -26.32 -0.23
C ASP A 115 -34.51 -25.15 0.75
N ARG A 116 -34.48 -25.45 2.06
CA ARG A 116 -34.50 -24.47 3.13
C ARG A 116 -33.36 -23.46 3.06
N VAL A 117 -32.12 -23.94 2.86
CA VAL A 117 -30.94 -23.06 2.75
C VAL A 117 -30.94 -22.31 1.42
N GLY A 118 -31.40 -22.93 0.32
CA GLY A 118 -31.55 -22.29 -0.97
C GLY A 118 -32.54 -21.13 -0.96
N GLU A 119 -33.67 -21.29 -0.25
CA GLU A 119 -34.64 -20.23 -0.02
C GLU A 119 -34.04 -19.10 0.82
N TRP A 120 -33.32 -19.42 1.91
CA TRP A 120 -32.64 -18.43 2.74
C TRP A 120 -31.63 -17.58 1.94
N ILE A 121 -30.84 -18.21 1.07
CA ILE A 121 -29.92 -17.49 0.17
C ILE A 121 -30.72 -16.59 -0.78
N SER A 122 -31.77 -17.12 -1.40
CA SER A 122 -32.58 -16.39 -2.39
C SER A 122 -33.25 -15.15 -1.79
N LEU A 123 -33.84 -15.27 -0.59
CA LEU A 123 -34.46 -14.16 0.13
C LEU A 123 -33.46 -13.05 0.48
N ASN A 124 -32.25 -13.43 0.91
CA ASN A 124 -31.21 -12.46 1.27
C ASN A 124 -30.52 -11.81 0.05
N LEU A 125 -30.74 -12.34 -1.15
CA LEU A 125 -30.18 -11.82 -2.40
C LEU A 125 -31.22 -11.13 -3.30
N VAL A 126 -32.52 -11.21 -2.99
CA VAL A 126 -33.60 -10.73 -3.87
C VAL A 126 -33.42 -9.27 -4.30
N ARG A 127 -32.98 -8.39 -3.38
CA ARG A 127 -32.77 -6.96 -3.64
C ARG A 127 -31.57 -6.66 -4.55
N PHE A 128 -30.71 -7.65 -4.79
CA PHE A 128 -29.49 -7.52 -5.57
C PHE A 128 -29.56 -8.21 -6.94
N GLN A 129 -30.70 -8.79 -7.32
CA GLN A 129 -30.86 -9.57 -8.56
C GLN A 129 -30.54 -8.80 -9.85
N ALA A 130 -30.65 -7.47 -9.84
CA ALA A 130 -30.30 -6.62 -10.98
C ALA A 130 -28.79 -6.42 -11.16
N VAL A 131 -27.97 -6.82 -10.17
CA VAL A 131 -26.52 -6.60 -10.16
C VAL A 131 -25.81 -7.95 -10.21
N SER A 132 -25.21 -8.26 -11.37
CA SER A 132 -24.28 -9.40 -11.47
C SER A 132 -22.99 -9.06 -10.72
N HIS A 133 -22.69 -9.79 -9.65
CA HIS A 133 -21.54 -9.55 -8.78
C HIS A 133 -20.77 -10.85 -8.51
N GLU A 134 -19.43 -10.81 -8.56
CA GLU A 134 -18.54 -11.96 -8.35
C GLU A 134 -18.86 -12.73 -7.07
N SER A 135 -18.89 -12.03 -5.93
CA SER A 135 -19.20 -12.65 -4.62
C SER A 135 -20.54 -13.40 -4.59
N ILE A 136 -21.55 -12.97 -5.35
CA ILE A 136 -22.85 -13.65 -5.42
C ILE A 136 -22.72 -14.96 -6.21
N GLU A 137 -22.01 -14.93 -7.34
CA GLU A 137 -21.78 -16.12 -8.15
C GLU A 137 -20.85 -17.12 -7.44
N ASP A 138 -19.88 -16.63 -6.66
CA ASP A 138 -19.04 -17.47 -5.80
C ASP A 138 -19.86 -18.16 -4.70
N LEU A 139 -20.78 -17.43 -4.05
CA LEU A 139 -21.72 -18.01 -3.07
C LEU A 139 -22.59 -19.12 -3.69
N LYS A 140 -23.18 -18.87 -4.86
CA LYS A 140 -23.99 -19.88 -5.56
C LYS A 140 -23.16 -21.12 -5.89
N ARG A 141 -21.94 -20.92 -6.41
CA ARG A 141 -21.00 -22.01 -6.72
C ARG A 141 -20.61 -22.80 -5.47
N ALA A 142 -20.40 -22.13 -4.33
CA ALA A 142 -20.11 -22.78 -3.06
C ALA A 142 -21.30 -23.63 -2.58
N PHE A 143 -22.51 -23.09 -2.65
CA PHE A 143 -23.75 -23.81 -2.32
C PHE A 143 -23.93 -25.06 -3.19
N ASP A 144 -23.85 -24.92 -4.51
CA ASP A 144 -23.99 -26.05 -5.44
C ASP A 144 -22.95 -27.16 -5.17
N ASN A 145 -21.69 -26.79 -4.90
CA ASN A 145 -20.63 -27.75 -4.59
C ASN A 145 -20.90 -28.47 -3.26
N MET A 146 -21.33 -27.76 -2.23
CA MET A 146 -21.66 -28.35 -0.92
C MET A 146 -22.90 -29.24 -1.01
N THR A 147 -23.91 -28.87 -1.78
CA THR A 147 -25.08 -29.70 -2.07
C THR A 147 -24.68 -31.04 -2.70
N VAL A 148 -23.72 -31.02 -3.65
CA VAL A 148 -23.17 -32.24 -4.23
C VAL A 148 -22.47 -33.11 -3.19
N ASP A 149 -21.65 -32.50 -2.32
CA ASP A 149 -20.97 -33.23 -1.25
C ASP A 149 -21.96 -33.88 -0.28
N MET A 150 -22.98 -33.14 0.17
CA MET A 150 -23.98 -33.67 1.08
C MET A 150 -24.78 -34.84 0.47
N ARG A 151 -25.16 -34.73 -0.81
CA ARG A 151 -25.83 -35.83 -1.52
C ARG A 151 -24.95 -37.08 -1.60
N SER A 152 -23.64 -36.92 -1.80
CA SER A 152 -22.71 -38.04 -1.76
C SER A 152 -22.55 -38.63 -0.34
N ASN A 153 -22.65 -37.80 0.69
CA ASN A 153 -22.41 -38.21 2.08
C ASN A 153 -23.55 -39.06 2.66
N VAL A 154 -24.79 -38.91 2.17
CA VAL A 154 -25.97 -39.69 2.61
C VAL A 154 -26.23 -40.96 1.81
N GLN A 155 -25.47 -41.20 0.73
CA GLN A 155 -25.64 -42.42 -0.08
C GLN A 155 -25.09 -43.64 0.66
N LEU A 156 -25.90 -44.70 0.71
CA LEU A 156 -25.56 -46.00 1.28
C LEU A 156 -24.78 -46.86 0.28
N CYS A 157 -24.00 -47.81 0.79
CA CYS A 157 -23.17 -48.70 -0.02
C CYS A 157 -23.97 -49.71 -0.84
N GLY A 158 -24.95 -50.38 -0.24
CA GLY A 158 -25.87 -51.31 -0.92
C GLY A 158 -25.30 -52.66 -1.37
N VAL A 159 -23.98 -52.85 -1.34
CA VAL A 159 -23.30 -54.14 -1.59
C VAL A 159 -23.67 -55.16 -0.51
N GLN A 160 -23.77 -56.43 -0.85
CA GLN A 160 -24.06 -57.49 0.12
C GLN A 160 -23.02 -57.51 1.26
N CYS A 161 -23.50 -57.72 2.49
CA CYS A 161 -22.68 -57.87 3.68
C CYS A 161 -21.66 -59.02 3.53
N ALA A 162 -20.49 -58.88 4.15
CA ALA A 162 -19.44 -59.89 4.10
C ALA A 162 -19.79 -61.17 4.89
N THR A 163 -20.71 -61.07 5.86
CA THR A 163 -21.07 -62.15 6.79
C THR A 163 -22.50 -62.68 6.60
N CYS A 164 -23.38 -61.93 5.95
CA CYS A 164 -24.76 -62.33 5.67
C CYS A 164 -25.24 -61.79 4.32
N HIS A 165 -26.52 -61.95 4.00
CA HIS A 165 -27.08 -61.57 2.71
C HIS A 165 -27.82 -60.22 2.74
N LEU A 166 -27.78 -59.51 3.86
CA LEU A 166 -28.31 -58.14 3.96
C LEU A 166 -27.39 -57.14 3.26
N GLN A 167 -27.91 -55.98 2.87
CA GLN A 167 -27.15 -54.93 2.19
C GLN A 167 -26.34 -54.06 3.17
N CYS A 168 -25.18 -53.59 2.73
CA CYS A 168 -24.34 -52.71 3.52
C CYS A 168 -24.98 -51.32 3.63
N ILE A 169 -25.23 -50.86 4.86
CA ILE A 169 -25.78 -49.51 5.11
C ILE A 169 -24.69 -48.46 5.36
N GLN A 170 -23.43 -48.85 5.50
CA GLN A 170 -22.33 -47.87 5.59
C GLN A 170 -22.27 -46.95 4.37
N SER A 171 -21.55 -45.84 4.50
CA SER A 171 -21.50 -44.84 3.44
C SER A 171 -20.93 -45.40 2.13
N ARG A 172 -21.41 -44.87 1.00
CA ARG A 172 -20.96 -45.30 -0.32
C ARG A 172 -19.45 -45.08 -0.49
N LEU A 173 -18.78 -46.08 -1.06
CA LEU A 173 -17.31 -46.15 -1.24
C LEU A 173 -16.51 -46.15 0.06
N HIS A 174 -17.08 -46.65 1.17
CA HIS A 174 -16.31 -46.90 2.38
C HIS A 174 -15.19 -47.93 2.16
N GLN A 175 -14.20 -47.89 3.05
CA GLN A 175 -13.05 -48.80 3.02
C GLN A 175 -13.22 -49.87 4.11
N GLY A 176 -12.99 -51.14 3.76
CA GLY A 176 -13.11 -52.27 4.68
C GLY A 176 -14.12 -53.31 4.23
N GLN A 177 -14.49 -54.22 5.13
CA GLN A 177 -15.50 -55.23 4.84
C GLN A 177 -16.90 -54.63 4.91
N HIS A 178 -17.77 -55.04 3.99
CA HIS A 178 -19.17 -54.62 3.97
C HIS A 178 -19.91 -55.19 5.18
N ASP A 179 -20.49 -54.29 5.99
CA ASP A 179 -21.19 -54.64 7.22
C ASP A 179 -22.63 -54.08 7.20
N CYS A 180 -23.61 -54.95 7.42
CA CYS A 180 -25.03 -54.57 7.50
C CYS A 180 -25.43 -53.96 8.86
N LYS A 181 -24.52 -53.93 9.85
CA LYS A 181 -24.76 -53.41 11.21
C LYS A 181 -25.85 -54.15 11.99
N THR A 182 -26.04 -55.44 11.69
CA THR A 182 -26.90 -56.34 12.46
C THR A 182 -26.07 -57.42 13.16
N ASP A 183 -26.71 -58.35 13.86
CA ASP A 183 -26.05 -59.55 14.42
C ASP A 183 -25.80 -60.66 13.39
N HIS A 184 -26.12 -60.39 12.11
CA HIS A 184 -25.94 -61.27 10.95
C HIS A 184 -26.75 -62.57 10.97
N LYS A 185 -27.63 -62.78 11.96
CA LYS A 185 -28.43 -64.00 12.13
C LYS A 185 -29.84 -63.82 11.61
N CYS A 186 -30.40 -64.87 11.02
CA CYS A 186 -31.79 -64.87 10.58
C CYS A 186 -32.75 -64.93 11.77
N SER A 187 -33.68 -63.97 11.88
CA SER A 187 -34.69 -63.96 12.96
C SER A 187 -35.96 -64.75 12.66
N HIS A 188 -36.07 -65.40 11.49
CA HIS A 188 -37.27 -66.16 11.12
C HIS A 188 -37.32 -67.56 11.76
N ASP A 189 -38.55 -68.05 11.97
CA ASP A 189 -38.82 -69.40 12.46
C ASP A 189 -38.49 -70.47 11.41
N CYS A 190 -38.17 -71.68 11.86
CA CYS A 190 -37.90 -72.82 10.99
C CYS A 190 -39.17 -73.31 10.26
N ASP A 191 -39.14 -73.37 8.93
CA ASP A 191 -40.25 -73.82 8.07
C ASP A 191 -40.57 -75.32 8.19
N PHE A 192 -39.74 -76.10 8.88
CA PHE A 192 -39.82 -77.56 8.96
C PHE A 192 -40.21 -78.08 10.36
N CYS A 193 -40.23 -77.22 11.38
CA CYS A 193 -40.57 -77.60 12.74
C CYS A 193 -42.00 -77.15 13.06
N ASP A 194 -42.97 -78.04 12.94
CA ASP A 194 -44.37 -77.73 13.30
C ASP A 194 -44.53 -77.70 14.83
N GLY A 195 -44.70 -76.49 15.40
CA GLY A 195 -45.12 -76.29 16.80
C GLY A 195 -44.00 -76.04 17.82
N ASP A 196 -42.73 -76.25 17.45
CA ASP A 196 -41.57 -75.87 18.25
C ASP A 196 -40.98 -74.55 17.70
N ALA A 197 -40.90 -73.51 18.54
CA ALA A 197 -40.33 -72.21 18.18
C ALA A 197 -38.78 -72.28 18.05
N LYS A 198 -38.29 -73.06 17.08
CA LYS A 198 -36.87 -73.09 16.71
C LYS A 198 -36.59 -72.01 15.67
N MET A 199 -35.63 -71.14 15.97
CA MET A 199 -35.15 -70.13 15.04
C MET A 199 -34.29 -70.74 13.93
N CYS A 200 -34.24 -70.06 12.78
CA CYS A 200 -33.36 -70.41 11.68
C CYS A 200 -31.88 -70.33 12.08
N GLY A 201 -31.08 -71.32 11.68
CA GLY A 201 -29.63 -71.37 11.93
C GLY A 201 -28.78 -70.73 10.84
N MET A 202 -29.40 -70.15 9.80
CA MET A 202 -28.72 -69.55 8.66
C MET A 202 -28.49 -68.04 8.83
N ASN A 203 -27.65 -67.47 7.97
CA ASN A 203 -27.32 -66.04 8.00
C ASN A 203 -28.51 -65.18 7.54
N ALA A 204 -28.65 -63.98 8.08
CA ALA A 204 -29.76 -63.07 7.74
C ALA A 204 -29.83 -62.77 6.23
N GLY A 205 -31.06 -62.71 5.69
CA GLY A 205 -31.34 -62.43 4.28
C GLY A 205 -31.07 -63.58 3.31
N HIS A 206 -30.77 -64.79 3.81
CA HIS A 206 -30.49 -65.94 2.93
C HIS A 206 -31.68 -66.25 2.01
N PRO A 207 -31.44 -66.73 0.79
CA PRO A 207 -32.50 -67.21 -0.09
C PRO A 207 -33.04 -68.58 0.37
N GLY A 208 -34.28 -68.87 0.00
CA GLY A 208 -34.91 -70.17 0.23
C GLY A 208 -35.63 -70.30 1.58
N LYS A 209 -35.92 -71.54 1.98
CA LYS A 209 -36.66 -71.86 3.21
C LYS A 209 -35.80 -71.67 4.46
N HIS A 210 -36.43 -71.26 5.56
CA HIS A 210 -35.78 -71.09 6.86
C HIS A 210 -35.60 -72.43 7.56
N ILE A 211 -34.36 -72.78 7.90
CA ILE A 211 -34.01 -74.10 8.47
C ILE A 211 -33.19 -73.90 9.74
N CYS A 212 -33.55 -74.59 10.83
CA CYS A 212 -32.81 -74.53 12.10
C CYS A 212 -31.46 -75.25 12.03
N VAL A 213 -31.45 -76.51 11.60
CA VAL A 213 -30.24 -77.31 11.36
C VAL A 213 -30.41 -78.06 10.03
N VAL A 214 -29.56 -77.77 9.03
CA VAL A 214 -29.73 -78.31 7.67
C VAL A 214 -29.71 -79.84 7.66
N SER A 215 -28.77 -80.47 8.38
CA SER A 215 -28.64 -81.92 8.45
C SER A 215 -29.76 -82.64 9.21
N GLU A 216 -30.60 -81.93 9.97
CA GLU A 216 -31.78 -82.53 10.63
C GLU A 216 -32.98 -82.67 9.67
N HIS A 217 -33.01 -81.88 8.59
CA HIS A 217 -34.15 -81.80 7.68
C HIS A 217 -33.82 -82.17 6.22
N LEU A 218 -32.57 -81.98 5.79
CA LEU A 218 -32.09 -82.08 4.41
C LEU A 218 -30.72 -82.78 4.37
N CYS A 219 -30.18 -82.99 3.16
CA CYS A 219 -28.93 -83.72 2.91
C CYS A 219 -27.75 -83.25 3.79
N GLY A 220 -27.50 -81.94 3.88
CA GLY A 220 -26.49 -81.38 4.79
C GLY A 220 -25.02 -81.64 4.44
N LEU A 221 -24.72 -82.41 3.38
CA LEU A 221 -23.35 -82.62 2.88
C LEU A 221 -22.78 -81.34 2.24
N ASP A 222 -21.45 -81.23 2.14
CA ASP A 222 -20.79 -80.05 1.56
C ASP A 222 -21.21 -79.81 0.10
N CYS A 223 -21.55 -78.57 -0.21
CA CYS A 223 -21.82 -78.10 -1.56
C CYS A 223 -20.58 -78.26 -2.44
N ALA A 224 -20.77 -78.68 -3.69
CA ALA A 224 -19.70 -78.80 -4.68
C ALA A 224 -18.92 -77.49 -4.92
N PHE A 225 -19.54 -76.35 -4.63
CA PHE A 225 -18.96 -75.02 -4.75
C PHE A 225 -18.51 -74.41 -3.40
N SER A 226 -18.30 -75.26 -2.38
CA SER A 226 -17.82 -74.81 -1.07
C SER A 226 -16.52 -73.99 -1.22
N GLY A 227 -16.45 -72.86 -0.51
CA GLY A 227 -15.35 -71.89 -0.61
C GLY A 227 -15.53 -70.80 -1.68
N ARG A 228 -16.51 -70.91 -2.58
CA ARG A 228 -16.90 -69.81 -3.49
C ARG A 228 -17.74 -68.77 -2.75
N GLN A 229 -17.61 -67.50 -3.14
CA GLN A 229 -18.40 -66.41 -2.58
C GLN A 229 -19.90 -66.63 -2.89
N GLY A 230 -20.76 -66.42 -1.90
CA GLY A 230 -22.21 -66.70 -1.99
C GLY A 230 -22.64 -68.13 -1.60
N CYS A 231 -21.71 -69.06 -1.42
CA CYS A 231 -22.03 -70.44 -1.02
C CYS A 231 -22.59 -70.52 0.42
N LEU A 232 -23.66 -71.29 0.62
CA LEU A 232 -24.24 -71.56 1.95
C LEU A 232 -23.66 -72.83 2.62
N VAL A 233 -22.58 -73.38 2.04
CA VAL A 233 -21.81 -74.55 2.51
C VAL A 233 -22.59 -75.87 2.48
N ALA A 234 -23.75 -75.97 3.12
CA ALA A 234 -24.51 -77.22 3.26
C ALA A 234 -25.53 -77.44 2.12
N CYS A 235 -25.63 -78.67 1.62
CA CYS A 235 -26.59 -79.09 0.61
C CYS A 235 -28.02 -79.06 1.14
N THR A 236 -28.92 -78.40 0.42
CA THR A 236 -30.34 -78.25 0.77
C THR A 236 -31.26 -79.16 -0.05
N LYS A 237 -30.70 -80.17 -0.73
CA LYS A 237 -31.50 -81.21 -1.41
C LYS A 237 -32.05 -82.22 -0.37
N PHE A 238 -33.05 -82.99 -0.76
CA PHE A 238 -33.58 -84.08 0.07
C PHE A 238 -32.50 -85.12 0.39
N ILE A 239 -32.67 -85.81 1.52
CA ILE A 239 -31.79 -86.90 1.94
C ILE A 239 -31.79 -88.00 0.85
N ASP A 240 -30.63 -88.60 0.57
CA ASP A 240 -30.39 -89.65 -0.43
C ASP A 240 -30.67 -89.27 -1.91
N HIS A 241 -30.17 -88.10 -2.35
CA HIS A 241 -30.19 -87.72 -3.77
C HIS A 241 -28.93 -88.18 -4.53
N ASP A 242 -29.08 -88.53 -5.81
CA ASP A 242 -27.96 -89.00 -6.68
C ASP A 242 -27.22 -87.87 -7.44
N ASP A 243 -27.76 -86.65 -7.42
CA ASP A 243 -27.17 -85.49 -8.11
C ASP A 243 -25.98 -84.87 -7.33
N GLU A 244 -25.26 -83.93 -7.96
CA GLU A 244 -24.24 -83.11 -7.30
C GLU A 244 -24.81 -82.33 -6.09
N HIS A 245 -24.07 -82.27 -4.98
CA HIS A 245 -24.51 -81.56 -3.78
C HIS A 245 -24.50 -80.05 -4.01
N THR A 246 -25.66 -79.40 -3.93
CA THR A 246 -25.82 -77.95 -4.15
C THR A 246 -26.61 -77.32 -3.01
N CYS A 247 -26.13 -76.18 -2.49
CA CYS A 247 -26.87 -75.38 -1.52
C CYS A 247 -27.92 -74.49 -2.19
N SER A 248 -28.76 -73.82 -1.40
CA SER A 248 -29.83 -72.92 -1.90
C SER A 248 -29.34 -71.54 -2.34
N ALA A 249 -28.04 -71.36 -2.56
CA ALA A 249 -27.48 -70.09 -3.03
C ALA A 249 -27.99 -69.77 -4.44
N SER A 250 -28.31 -68.51 -4.71
CA SER A 250 -28.77 -68.06 -6.03
C SER A 250 -27.65 -68.09 -7.08
N ALA A 251 -26.41 -67.87 -6.67
CA ALA A 251 -25.21 -68.00 -7.49
C ALA A 251 -23.97 -68.26 -6.61
N HIS A 252 -22.98 -68.95 -7.18
CA HIS A 252 -21.63 -69.06 -6.63
C HIS A 252 -20.71 -68.15 -7.44
N GLU A 253 -20.23 -67.06 -6.87
CA GLU A 253 -19.49 -66.02 -7.60
C GLU A 253 -18.03 -66.42 -7.86
N CYS A 254 -17.45 -65.89 -8.94
CA CYS A 254 -16.06 -66.10 -9.33
C CYS A 254 -15.07 -65.68 -8.22
N GLY A 255 -15.24 -64.48 -7.67
CA GLY A 255 -14.44 -63.97 -6.54
C GLY A 255 -13.06 -63.38 -6.89
N GLU A 256 -12.65 -63.38 -8.16
CA GLU A 256 -11.40 -62.73 -8.63
C GLU A 256 -11.51 -61.19 -8.56
N PRO A 257 -10.40 -60.43 -8.42
CA PRO A 257 -10.44 -58.96 -8.39
C PRO A 257 -11.08 -58.35 -9.65
N CYS A 258 -11.79 -57.22 -9.50
CA CYS A 258 -12.33 -56.49 -10.64
C CYS A 258 -11.20 -55.94 -11.53
N ASP A 259 -11.37 -56.02 -12.85
CA ASP A 259 -10.37 -55.55 -13.81
C ASP A 259 -10.20 -54.02 -13.84
N LEU A 260 -11.12 -53.26 -13.23
CA LEU A 260 -11.02 -51.80 -13.10
C LEU A 260 -9.95 -51.42 -12.07
N GLY A 261 -8.69 -51.67 -12.40
CA GLY A 261 -7.52 -51.36 -11.59
C GLY A 261 -6.50 -50.51 -12.35
N GLY A 262 -5.69 -49.75 -11.61
CA GLY A 262 -4.57 -48.99 -12.14
C GLY A 262 -4.95 -47.86 -13.09
N ILE A 263 -6.16 -47.30 -13.00
CA ILE A 263 -6.57 -46.17 -13.84
C ILE A 263 -6.04 -44.86 -13.26
N ARG A 264 -5.52 -43.99 -14.13
CA ARG A 264 -5.01 -42.67 -13.71
C ARG A 264 -6.11 -41.62 -13.79
N LEU A 265 -6.43 -41.02 -12.64
CA LEU A 265 -7.42 -39.98 -12.52
C LEU A 265 -6.88 -38.61 -12.96
N ALA A 266 -7.79 -37.65 -13.15
CA ALA A 266 -7.46 -36.29 -13.61
C ALA A 266 -6.57 -35.50 -12.62
N ASP A 267 -6.61 -35.82 -11.33
CA ASP A 267 -5.76 -35.26 -10.29
C ASP A 267 -4.38 -35.93 -10.20
N GLY A 268 -4.13 -36.95 -11.02
CA GLY A 268 -2.90 -37.72 -11.07
C GLY A 268 -2.86 -38.91 -10.11
N SER A 269 -3.90 -39.14 -9.29
CA SER A 269 -4.01 -40.32 -8.43
C SER A 269 -4.34 -41.58 -9.24
N MET A 270 -4.01 -42.74 -8.67
CA MET A 270 -4.36 -44.05 -9.23
C MET A 270 -5.60 -44.56 -8.51
N TYR A 271 -6.53 -45.15 -9.27
CA TYR A 271 -7.74 -45.76 -8.72
C TYR A 271 -7.77 -47.26 -9.03
N ASP A 272 -8.12 -48.02 -8.00
CA ASP A 272 -8.38 -49.44 -8.06
C ASP A 272 -9.78 -49.73 -7.50
N CYS A 273 -10.60 -50.45 -8.27
CA CYS A 273 -11.89 -50.90 -7.82
C CYS A 273 -11.71 -51.95 -6.70
N PRO A 274 -12.29 -51.76 -5.51
CA PRO A 274 -12.18 -52.74 -4.43
C PRO A 274 -13.08 -53.97 -4.64
N GLY A 275 -13.92 -53.97 -5.68
CA GLY A 275 -14.90 -55.02 -5.94
C GLY A 275 -14.28 -56.32 -6.44
N LYS A 276 -14.99 -57.43 -6.23
CA LYS A 276 -14.68 -58.75 -6.76
C LYS A 276 -15.68 -59.15 -7.84
N CYS A 277 -15.29 -60.08 -8.70
CA CYS A 277 -16.09 -60.56 -9.81
C CYS A 277 -17.34 -61.32 -9.32
N SER A 278 -18.51 -60.85 -9.73
CA SER A 278 -19.81 -61.45 -9.39
C SER A 278 -20.36 -62.37 -10.48
N VAL A 279 -19.60 -62.61 -11.54
CA VAL A 279 -19.98 -63.57 -12.59
C VAL A 279 -20.05 -64.98 -11.97
N PRO A 280 -21.11 -65.76 -12.26
CA PRO A 280 -21.22 -67.14 -11.79
C PRO A 280 -19.98 -67.97 -12.14
N SER A 281 -19.46 -68.71 -11.16
CA SER A 281 -18.21 -69.48 -11.24
C SER A 281 -18.29 -70.68 -12.19
N ASP A 282 -19.49 -71.12 -12.55
CA ASP A 282 -19.77 -72.13 -13.57
C ASP A 282 -19.66 -71.58 -15.01
N ARG A 283 -19.54 -70.24 -15.17
CA ARG A 283 -19.39 -69.58 -16.48
C ARG A 283 -17.96 -69.10 -16.71
N GLU A 284 -17.33 -69.62 -17.76
CA GLU A 284 -16.04 -69.13 -18.23
C GLU A 284 -16.13 -67.65 -18.68
N HIS A 285 -15.21 -66.81 -18.20
CA HIS A 285 -15.09 -65.40 -18.59
C HIS A 285 -13.65 -64.91 -18.43
N VAL A 286 -13.25 -63.94 -19.26
CA VAL A 286 -11.89 -63.36 -19.29
C VAL A 286 -11.83 -61.94 -18.70
N GLN A 287 -12.97 -61.27 -18.55
CA GLN A 287 -13.06 -59.93 -18.00
C GLN A 287 -13.83 -59.98 -16.67
N HIS A 288 -13.14 -59.71 -15.57
CA HIS A 288 -13.68 -59.74 -14.22
C HIS A 288 -14.38 -58.43 -13.90
N ARG A 289 -15.69 -58.51 -13.66
CA ARG A 289 -16.56 -57.36 -13.36
C ARG A 289 -17.28 -57.56 -12.05
N CYS A 290 -17.26 -56.54 -11.19
CA CYS A 290 -18.03 -56.55 -9.95
C CYS A 290 -19.50 -56.17 -10.21
N ASP A 291 -20.34 -56.27 -9.17
CA ASP A 291 -21.76 -55.92 -9.26
C ASP A 291 -22.04 -54.44 -9.50
N THR A 292 -21.03 -53.58 -9.36
CA THR A 292 -21.18 -52.15 -9.65
C THR A 292 -21.32 -51.95 -11.15
N ARG A 293 -22.51 -51.52 -11.61
CA ARG A 293 -22.79 -51.31 -13.04
C ARG A 293 -22.33 -49.96 -13.58
N MET A 294 -22.22 -48.95 -12.72
CA MET A 294 -21.83 -47.59 -13.11
C MET A 294 -20.36 -47.32 -12.80
N CYS A 295 -19.79 -46.33 -13.48
CA CYS A 295 -18.43 -45.88 -13.21
C CYS A 295 -18.30 -45.30 -11.78
N PRO A 296 -17.33 -45.77 -10.96
CA PRO A 296 -17.13 -45.30 -9.59
C PRO A 296 -16.24 -44.05 -9.50
N VAL A 297 -15.78 -43.53 -10.64
CA VAL A 297 -14.87 -42.38 -10.72
C VAL A 297 -15.65 -41.07 -10.65
N VAL A 298 -15.11 -40.08 -9.92
CA VAL A 298 -15.69 -38.73 -9.86
C VAL A 298 -15.54 -37.97 -11.17
N CYS A 299 -16.48 -37.09 -11.44
CA CYS A 299 -16.46 -36.18 -12.56
C CYS A 299 -15.19 -35.34 -12.54
N MET A 300 -14.60 -35.06 -13.71
CA MET A 300 -13.40 -34.22 -13.77
C MET A 300 -13.69 -32.73 -13.52
N LEU A 301 -14.96 -32.31 -13.58
CA LEU A 301 -15.37 -30.92 -13.41
C LEU A 301 -15.95 -30.61 -12.02
N CYS A 302 -16.59 -31.60 -11.38
CA CYS A 302 -17.19 -31.51 -10.04
C CYS A 302 -17.01 -32.82 -9.26
N LYS A 303 -17.59 -32.92 -8.07
CA LYS A 303 -17.41 -34.10 -7.20
C LYS A 303 -18.45 -35.21 -7.41
N ARG A 304 -19.40 -35.05 -8.32
CA ARG A 304 -20.42 -36.09 -8.65
C ARG A 304 -19.75 -37.29 -9.32
N LEU A 305 -20.31 -38.48 -9.17
CA LEU A 305 -19.85 -39.67 -9.91
C LEU A 305 -20.12 -39.55 -11.41
N CYS A 306 -19.30 -40.23 -12.19
CA CYS A 306 -19.46 -40.38 -13.62
C CYS A 306 -20.81 -41.05 -13.94
N SER A 307 -21.52 -40.49 -14.90
CA SER A 307 -22.84 -40.96 -15.36
C SER A 307 -22.75 -42.10 -16.38
N HIS A 308 -21.55 -42.51 -16.77
CA HIS A 308 -21.36 -43.55 -17.77
C HIS A 308 -21.85 -44.90 -17.24
N GLY A 309 -22.74 -45.56 -17.99
CA GLY A 309 -23.37 -46.83 -17.63
C GLY A 309 -22.49 -48.07 -17.81
N ASP A 310 -21.20 -47.88 -18.08
CA ASP A 310 -20.22 -48.96 -18.18
C ASP A 310 -19.18 -48.75 -17.08
N HIS A 311 -19.15 -49.68 -16.13
CA HIS A 311 -18.19 -49.68 -15.02
C HIS A 311 -16.73 -49.68 -15.50
N LEU A 312 -16.44 -50.41 -16.58
CA LEU A 312 -15.08 -50.66 -17.05
C LEU A 312 -14.57 -49.60 -18.05
N HIS A 313 -15.37 -48.57 -18.34
CA HIS A 313 -15.01 -47.58 -19.37
C HIS A 313 -13.71 -46.83 -19.06
N GLY A 314 -13.32 -46.75 -17.79
CA GLY A 314 -12.06 -46.13 -17.34
C GLY A 314 -10.81 -46.84 -17.85
N LEU A 315 -10.92 -48.09 -18.32
CA LEU A 315 -9.81 -48.83 -18.94
C LEU A 315 -9.50 -48.36 -20.37
N HIS A 316 -10.42 -47.63 -21.00
CA HIS A 316 -10.20 -47.07 -22.33
C HIS A 316 -9.24 -45.87 -22.29
N ARG A 317 -8.33 -45.81 -23.27
CA ARG A 317 -7.40 -44.68 -23.39
C ARG A 317 -8.18 -43.37 -23.58
N GLY A 318 -7.91 -42.39 -22.72
CA GLY A 318 -8.53 -41.07 -22.79
C GLY A 318 -9.99 -41.04 -22.30
N ALA A 319 -10.39 -42.00 -21.45
CA ALA A 319 -11.71 -42.01 -20.83
C ALA A 319 -12.02 -40.68 -20.13
N ILE A 320 -13.18 -40.10 -20.46
CA ILE A 320 -13.65 -38.85 -19.88
C ILE A 320 -14.74 -39.18 -18.86
N HIS A 321 -14.55 -38.72 -17.62
CA HIS A 321 -15.50 -38.95 -16.52
C HIS A 321 -16.35 -37.71 -16.31
N LEU A 322 -17.61 -37.75 -16.74
CA LEU A 322 -18.58 -36.65 -16.61
C LEU A 322 -19.87 -37.13 -15.94
N CYS A 323 -20.42 -36.30 -15.06
CA CYS A 323 -21.66 -36.61 -14.34
C CYS A 323 -22.94 -36.34 -15.14
N GLY A 324 -22.83 -35.90 -16.40
CA GLY A 324 -23.99 -35.65 -17.27
C GLY A 324 -24.79 -34.40 -16.92
N GLN A 325 -24.24 -33.49 -16.11
CA GLN A 325 -24.87 -32.22 -15.70
C GLN A 325 -24.05 -31.03 -16.21
N GLU A 326 -24.65 -29.84 -16.20
CA GLU A 326 -23.96 -28.59 -16.51
C GLU A 326 -23.00 -28.16 -15.39
N HIS A 327 -21.96 -27.40 -15.73
CA HIS A 327 -20.94 -26.95 -14.77
C HIS A 327 -20.58 -25.48 -14.96
N SER A 328 -20.23 -24.79 -13.87
CA SER A 328 -19.64 -23.46 -13.97
C SER A 328 -18.23 -23.50 -14.58
N CYS A 329 -17.96 -22.62 -15.54
CA CYS A 329 -16.62 -22.45 -16.10
C CYS A 329 -15.62 -21.97 -15.03
N LYS A 330 -14.40 -22.52 -15.04
CA LYS A 330 -13.29 -22.16 -14.12
C LYS A 330 -12.31 -21.14 -14.71
N GLN A 331 -12.42 -20.87 -16.02
CA GLN A 331 -11.56 -19.93 -16.73
C GLN A 331 -11.88 -18.48 -16.35
N ASN A 332 -10.88 -17.61 -16.48
CA ASN A 332 -11.06 -16.17 -16.30
C ASN A 332 -11.66 -15.56 -17.58
N CYS A 333 -12.26 -14.38 -17.46
CA CYS A 333 -12.67 -13.57 -18.62
C CYS A 333 -11.51 -13.49 -19.62
N SER A 334 -11.82 -13.63 -20.90
CA SER A 334 -10.85 -13.60 -22.01
C SER A 334 -10.80 -12.25 -22.72
N LYS A 335 -11.77 -11.37 -22.48
CA LYS A 335 -11.80 -10.02 -23.08
C LYS A 335 -10.60 -9.17 -22.60
N PRO A 336 -10.04 -8.28 -23.43
CA PRO A 336 -8.94 -7.41 -23.02
C PRO A 336 -9.38 -6.40 -21.95
N GLY A 337 -8.44 -5.84 -21.20
CA GLY A 337 -8.72 -4.86 -20.16
C GLY A 337 -9.02 -5.47 -18.79
N ILE A 338 -9.21 -4.61 -17.79
CA ILE A 338 -9.45 -5.04 -16.41
C ILE A 338 -10.96 -5.23 -16.21
N CYS A 339 -11.39 -6.36 -15.64
CA CYS A 339 -12.82 -6.59 -15.40
C CYS A 339 -13.34 -5.70 -14.26
N GLU A 340 -12.57 -5.61 -13.19
CA GLU A 340 -12.94 -4.85 -12.00
C GLU A 340 -11.70 -4.21 -11.39
N ILE A 341 -11.83 -2.96 -11.00
CA ILE A 341 -10.85 -2.24 -10.19
C ILE A 341 -11.50 -2.05 -8.83
N ASP A 342 -10.86 -2.56 -7.77
CA ASP A 342 -11.41 -2.40 -6.43
C ASP A 342 -11.53 -0.90 -6.09
N THR A 343 -12.73 -0.48 -5.73
CA THR A 343 -13.07 0.92 -5.50
C THR A 343 -12.58 1.40 -4.15
N ALA A 344 -12.33 0.48 -3.21
CA ALA A 344 -11.73 0.75 -1.92
C ALA A 344 -10.24 0.35 -1.97
N PRO A 345 -9.31 1.30 -1.93
CA PRO A 345 -7.89 0.95 -1.87
C PRO A 345 -7.61 0.17 -0.59
N LEU A 346 -6.85 -0.91 -0.71
CA LEU A 346 -6.41 -1.71 0.44
C LEU A 346 -5.52 -0.82 1.32
N SER A 347 -6.00 -0.55 2.53
CA SER A 347 -5.27 0.16 3.57
C SER A 347 -4.47 -0.85 4.39
N ILE A 348 -3.15 -0.70 4.38
CA ILE A 348 -2.24 -1.51 5.21
C ILE A 348 -1.47 -0.54 6.09
N GLU A 349 -1.45 -0.76 7.39
CA GLU A 349 -0.54 -0.04 8.28
C GLU A 349 0.89 -0.46 7.92
N ALA A 350 1.70 0.52 7.54
CA ALA A 350 3.06 0.33 7.10
C ALA A 350 3.98 1.27 7.88
N THR A 351 5.21 0.82 8.12
CA THR A 351 6.25 1.62 8.76
C THR A 351 7.13 2.26 7.69
N PHE A 352 7.27 3.57 7.75
CA PHE A 352 8.28 4.30 7.00
C PHE A 352 9.55 4.40 7.85
N THR A 353 10.70 4.18 7.23
CA THR A 353 12.03 4.35 7.83
C THR A 353 12.88 5.14 6.85
N GLY A 354 13.00 6.45 7.09
CA GLY A 354 13.88 7.35 6.33
C GLY A 354 15.15 7.67 7.10
N GLN A 355 15.97 8.57 6.57
CA GLN A 355 17.24 8.95 7.21
C GLN A 355 17.04 9.71 8.54
N HIS A 356 15.99 10.52 8.65
CA HIS A 356 15.76 11.38 9.83
C HIS A 356 14.72 10.82 10.80
N GLU A 357 13.70 10.13 10.30
CA GLU A 357 12.52 9.75 11.07
C GLU A 357 12.03 8.34 10.72
N THR A 358 11.34 7.71 11.67
CA THR A 358 10.61 6.45 11.48
C THR A 358 9.22 6.58 12.08
N PHE A 359 8.17 6.28 11.31
CA PHE A 359 6.78 6.43 11.75
C PHE A 359 5.84 5.44 11.04
N GLN A 360 4.66 5.21 11.62
CA GLN A 360 3.59 4.44 10.97
C GLN A 360 2.73 5.33 10.07
N TYR A 361 2.27 4.76 8.95
CA TYR A 361 1.34 5.41 8.03
C TYR A 361 0.41 4.38 7.38
N THR A 362 -0.73 4.86 6.87
CA THR A 362 -1.66 4.02 6.11
C THR A 362 -1.27 4.04 4.64
N LYS A 363 -0.81 2.89 4.13
CA LYS A 363 -0.52 2.70 2.72
C LYS A 363 -1.79 2.29 1.98
N TYR A 364 -2.13 3.03 0.93
CA TYR A 364 -3.26 2.73 0.06
C TYR A 364 -2.78 2.09 -1.24
N SER A 365 -3.32 0.94 -1.62
CA SER A 365 -3.01 0.27 -2.89
C SER A 365 -4.27 -0.15 -3.65
N GLN A 366 -4.16 -0.22 -4.97
CA GLN A 366 -5.27 -0.62 -5.84
C GLN A 366 -5.01 -1.99 -6.46
N VAL A 367 -6.05 -2.82 -6.51
CA VAL A 367 -6.00 -4.17 -7.09
C VAL A 367 -6.95 -4.24 -8.28
N SER A 368 -6.43 -4.75 -9.40
CA SER A 368 -7.21 -5.11 -10.58
C SER A 368 -7.56 -6.58 -10.56
N LYS A 369 -8.79 -6.95 -10.91
CA LYS A 369 -9.25 -8.34 -10.98
C LYS A 369 -9.64 -8.74 -12.40
N ARG A 370 -9.43 -10.02 -12.70
CA ARG A 370 -9.95 -10.72 -13.87
C ARG A 370 -11.01 -11.69 -13.40
N LEU A 371 -12.28 -11.32 -13.55
CA LEU A 371 -13.42 -12.07 -13.07
C LEU A 371 -13.58 -13.42 -13.80
N LYS A 372 -14.21 -14.39 -13.12
CA LYS A 372 -14.49 -15.72 -13.68
C LYS A 372 -15.53 -15.69 -14.78
N CYS A 373 -15.44 -16.65 -15.69
CA CYS A 373 -16.41 -16.81 -16.76
C CYS A 373 -17.79 -17.20 -16.21
N VAL A 374 -18.84 -16.49 -16.64
CA VAL A 374 -20.24 -16.71 -16.24
C VAL A 374 -20.92 -17.82 -17.05
N LYS A 375 -20.36 -18.18 -18.22
CA LYS A 375 -20.93 -19.23 -19.08
C LYS A 375 -20.81 -20.61 -18.42
N LEU A 376 -21.86 -21.41 -18.58
CA LEU A 376 -21.89 -22.81 -18.16
C LEU A 376 -21.29 -23.71 -19.25
N ILE A 377 -20.59 -24.75 -18.80
CA ILE A 377 -20.15 -25.89 -19.59
C ILE A 377 -21.35 -26.83 -19.75
N PRO A 378 -21.80 -27.10 -20.99
CA PRO A 378 -22.94 -27.98 -21.25
C PRO A 378 -22.77 -29.40 -20.69
N ALA A 379 -23.87 -30.07 -20.39
CA ALA A 379 -23.87 -31.47 -19.99
C ALA A 379 -23.14 -32.34 -21.03
N GLY A 380 -22.21 -33.18 -20.56
CA GLY A 380 -21.42 -34.07 -21.43
C GLY A 380 -20.23 -33.40 -22.13
N ALA A 381 -20.01 -32.09 -21.95
CA ALA A 381 -18.83 -31.39 -22.43
C ALA A 381 -17.82 -31.11 -21.30
N THR A 382 -16.55 -30.92 -21.67
CA THR A 382 -15.47 -30.50 -20.75
C THR A 382 -15.26 -28.98 -20.72
N GLU A 383 -15.75 -28.29 -21.75
CA GLU A 383 -15.67 -26.84 -21.93
C GLU A 383 -16.90 -26.32 -22.69
N HIS A 384 -17.20 -25.01 -22.58
CA HIS A 384 -18.20 -24.36 -23.41
C HIS A 384 -17.54 -23.75 -24.65
N THR A 385 -18.34 -23.45 -25.68
CA THR A 385 -17.83 -22.83 -26.91
C THR A 385 -17.77 -21.29 -26.80
N GLY A 386 -16.89 -20.68 -27.61
CA GLY A 386 -16.70 -19.23 -27.71
C GLY A 386 -15.97 -18.58 -26.53
N ASP A 387 -15.82 -17.26 -26.59
CA ASP A 387 -15.03 -16.48 -25.62
C ASP A 387 -15.53 -16.63 -24.17
N HIS A 388 -14.60 -16.65 -23.23
CA HIS A 388 -14.91 -16.53 -21.80
C HIS A 388 -15.30 -15.10 -21.46
N THR A 389 -16.50 -14.89 -20.94
CA THR A 389 -17.05 -13.59 -20.51
C THR A 389 -17.52 -13.68 -19.08
N HIS A 390 -17.39 -12.59 -18.31
CA HIS A 390 -17.78 -12.57 -16.89
C HIS A 390 -19.18 -11.96 -16.63
N SER A 391 -19.84 -11.48 -17.69
CA SER A 391 -21.23 -11.02 -17.65
C SER A 391 -21.94 -11.45 -18.93
N MET A 392 -23.25 -11.64 -18.83
CA MET A 392 -24.15 -11.84 -19.98
C MET A 392 -24.67 -10.51 -20.55
N ASP A 393 -24.45 -9.40 -19.83
CA ASP A 393 -24.78 -8.07 -20.32
C ASP A 393 -23.79 -7.64 -21.41
N PRO A 394 -24.24 -7.36 -22.64
CA PRO A 394 -23.38 -6.88 -23.71
C PRO A 394 -22.74 -5.50 -23.42
N ASN A 395 -23.27 -4.73 -22.48
CA ASN A 395 -22.76 -3.41 -22.11
C ASN A 395 -21.69 -3.43 -21.01
N VAL A 396 -21.25 -4.62 -20.59
CA VAL A 396 -20.19 -4.73 -19.57
C VAL A 396 -18.91 -4.06 -20.05
N ILE A 397 -18.43 -3.08 -19.28
CA ILE A 397 -17.19 -2.37 -19.60
C ILE A 397 -16.00 -3.09 -18.97
N HIS A 398 -14.86 -3.04 -19.66
CA HIS A 398 -13.56 -3.39 -19.09
C HIS A 398 -12.76 -2.10 -18.96
N PHE A 399 -11.93 -1.96 -17.94
CA PHE A 399 -11.15 -0.76 -17.67
C PHE A 399 -9.81 -0.78 -18.39
N CYS A 400 -9.29 0.43 -18.64
CA CYS A 400 -7.99 0.67 -19.24
C CYS A 400 -6.82 0.16 -18.35
N GLU A 401 -5.81 -0.45 -18.97
CA GLU A 401 -4.67 -1.07 -18.26
C GLU A 401 -3.53 -0.09 -17.92
N THR A 402 -3.55 1.12 -18.50
CA THR A 402 -2.57 2.18 -18.21
C THR A 402 -2.54 2.53 -16.73
N ARG A 403 -1.34 2.75 -16.18
CA ARG A 403 -1.11 3.10 -14.78
C ARG A 403 -0.42 4.45 -14.64
N CYS A 404 -0.72 5.17 -13.57
CA CYS A 404 0.05 6.34 -13.19
C CYS A 404 1.48 5.91 -12.79
N GLU A 405 2.48 6.55 -13.37
CA GLU A 405 3.90 6.22 -13.14
C GLU A 405 4.32 6.42 -11.68
N TYR A 406 3.70 7.38 -10.99
CA TYR A 406 4.06 7.77 -9.63
C TYR A 406 3.37 6.92 -8.54
N CYS A 407 2.04 6.77 -8.58
CA CYS A 407 1.32 5.98 -7.58
C CYS A 407 1.02 4.54 -8.01
N GLY A 408 1.15 4.21 -9.29
CA GLY A 408 0.88 2.87 -9.83
C GLY A 408 -0.59 2.50 -10.00
N TYR A 409 -1.52 3.44 -9.79
CA TYR A 409 -2.96 3.20 -9.87
C TYR A 409 -3.42 3.14 -11.33
N PHE A 410 -4.37 2.28 -11.62
CA PHE A 410 -4.96 2.05 -12.93
C PHE A 410 -5.90 3.17 -13.34
N CYS A 411 -5.98 3.39 -14.64
CA CYS A 411 -6.98 4.26 -15.22
C CYS A 411 -8.39 3.70 -15.00
N THR A 412 -9.29 4.54 -14.49
CA THR A 412 -10.68 4.16 -14.20
C THR A 412 -11.64 4.39 -15.37
N GLN A 413 -11.10 4.74 -16.54
CA GLN A 413 -11.88 4.91 -17.77
C GLN A 413 -12.03 3.56 -18.51
N PRO A 414 -13.07 3.41 -19.35
CA PRO A 414 -13.25 2.23 -20.19
C PRO A 414 -12.02 1.96 -21.09
N LEU A 415 -11.80 0.70 -21.42
CA LEU A 415 -10.77 0.29 -22.37
C LEU A 415 -11.01 0.96 -23.73
N GLY A 416 -9.97 1.60 -24.27
CA GLY A 416 -10.06 2.30 -25.56
C GLY A 416 -10.82 3.63 -25.49
N HIS A 417 -10.95 4.24 -24.30
CA HIS A 417 -11.54 5.57 -24.15
C HIS A 417 -10.84 6.61 -25.05
N PRO A 418 -11.57 7.56 -25.66
CA PRO A 418 -11.03 8.51 -26.65
C PRO A 418 -10.27 9.69 -26.02
N GLN A 419 -10.33 9.87 -24.71
CA GLN A 419 -9.67 10.99 -24.03
C GLN A 419 -8.15 10.84 -24.12
N LYS A 420 -7.47 11.95 -24.38
CA LYS A 420 -5.99 11.97 -24.42
C LYS A 420 -5.36 11.71 -23.06
N GLU A 421 -6.03 12.12 -22.00
CA GLU A 421 -5.56 12.03 -20.62
C GLU A 421 -6.25 10.86 -19.91
N HIS A 422 -5.47 10.11 -19.15
CA HIS A 422 -5.97 9.06 -18.27
C HIS A 422 -6.47 9.64 -16.95
N GLU A 423 -7.53 9.06 -16.40
CA GLU A 423 -8.08 9.46 -15.11
C GLU A 423 -7.98 8.30 -14.12
N THR A 424 -7.61 8.60 -12.87
CA THR A 424 -7.56 7.62 -11.78
C THR A 424 -7.85 8.30 -10.44
N ARG A 425 -8.08 7.51 -9.40
CA ARG A 425 -8.33 8.03 -8.04
C ARG A 425 -7.05 8.44 -7.29
N HIS A 426 -5.88 8.12 -7.84
CA HIS A 426 -4.56 8.37 -7.26
C HIS A 426 -4.40 7.82 -5.83
N GLY A 427 -3.17 7.64 -5.38
CA GLY A 427 -2.92 7.09 -4.04
C GLY A 427 -1.48 7.20 -3.61
N SER A 428 -1.06 6.31 -2.71
CA SER A 428 0.29 6.29 -2.16
C SER A 428 1.35 6.22 -3.27
N MET A 429 2.34 7.10 -3.21
CA MET A 429 3.38 7.25 -4.23
C MET A 429 4.53 6.24 -4.06
N SER A 430 4.17 4.96 -3.90
CA SER A 430 5.12 3.88 -3.55
C SER A 430 6.13 3.52 -4.63
N LYS A 431 6.09 4.17 -5.80
CA LYS A 431 7.07 4.00 -6.87
C LYS A 431 8.03 5.19 -6.99
N THR A 432 8.03 6.07 -6.01
CA THR A 432 8.79 7.33 -6.08
C THR A 432 9.74 7.49 -4.91
N ARG A 433 10.72 8.37 -5.10
CA ARG A 433 11.69 8.77 -4.10
C ARG A 433 11.81 10.30 -4.06
N TRP A 434 12.22 10.83 -2.92
CA TRP A 434 12.48 12.26 -2.77
C TRP A 434 13.73 12.69 -3.53
N ALA A 435 13.58 13.68 -4.40
CA ALA A 435 14.67 14.47 -4.96
C ALA A 435 14.69 15.83 -4.26
N ILE A 436 15.85 16.27 -3.77
CA ILE A 436 16.02 17.55 -3.07
C ILE A 436 17.13 18.33 -3.76
N ASP A 437 16.81 19.55 -4.19
CA ASP A 437 17.76 20.50 -4.77
C ASP A 437 18.46 21.25 -3.63
N GLY A 438 19.43 20.58 -3.01
CA GLY A 438 20.16 20.99 -1.81
C GLY A 438 21.53 20.33 -1.69
N ASP A 439 22.27 20.66 -0.64
CA ASP A 439 23.55 20.03 -0.34
C ASP A 439 23.34 18.69 0.41
N ASP A 440 24.36 17.82 0.44
CA ASP A 440 24.25 16.51 1.09
C ASP A 440 23.96 16.67 2.60
N GLY A 441 22.77 16.23 3.02
CA GLY A 441 22.27 16.37 4.40
C GLY A 441 21.06 17.29 4.54
N ASP A 442 20.69 18.01 3.48
CA ASP A 442 19.46 18.79 3.43
C ASP A 442 18.22 17.89 3.48
N ALA A 443 17.20 18.38 4.18
CA ALA A 443 15.91 17.71 4.32
C ALA A 443 14.78 18.65 3.93
N ILE A 444 13.72 18.09 3.36
CA ILE A 444 12.46 18.81 3.14
C ILE A 444 11.47 18.47 4.25
N GLU A 445 10.81 19.48 4.79
CA GLU A 445 9.74 19.29 5.78
C GLU A 445 8.38 19.34 5.09
N VAL A 446 7.59 18.29 5.25
CA VAL A 446 6.24 18.15 4.71
C VAL A 446 5.35 17.61 5.82
N GLU A 447 4.26 18.33 6.16
CA GLU A 447 3.35 17.95 7.25
C GLU A 447 4.04 17.74 8.61
N GLY A 448 5.09 18.52 8.89
CA GLY A 448 5.85 18.42 10.14
C GLY A 448 6.81 17.23 10.22
N ARG A 449 7.04 16.54 9.10
CA ARG A 449 7.95 15.39 8.98
C ARG A 449 9.10 15.72 8.04
N ARG A 450 10.29 15.23 8.37
CA ARG A 450 11.52 15.51 7.62
C ARG A 450 11.91 14.35 6.71
N TYR A 451 12.06 14.63 5.43
CA TYR A 451 12.47 13.67 4.40
C TYR A 451 13.83 14.06 3.82
N ALA A 452 14.74 13.10 3.73
CA ALA A 452 16.03 13.27 3.08
C ALA A 452 15.96 12.92 1.58
N ALA A 453 17.00 13.30 0.84
CA ALA A 453 17.13 12.88 -0.55
C ALA A 453 17.21 11.34 -0.63
N ASN A 454 16.51 10.76 -1.61
CA ASN A 454 16.37 9.31 -1.86
C ASN A 454 15.45 8.55 -0.89
N ASP A 455 14.82 9.21 0.09
CA ASP A 455 13.79 8.59 0.95
C ASP A 455 12.57 8.15 0.13
N ASP A 456 11.87 7.12 0.61
CA ASP A 456 10.70 6.52 -0.04
C ASP A 456 9.48 7.47 -0.04
N GLY A 457 8.81 7.59 -1.19
CA GLY A 457 7.63 8.45 -1.37
C GLY A 457 6.29 7.83 -0.98
N ALA A 458 6.23 6.55 -0.60
CA ALA A 458 5.00 5.83 -0.27
C ALA A 458 4.11 6.50 0.79
N PRO A 459 4.65 7.19 1.83
CA PRO A 459 3.81 7.92 2.79
C PRO A 459 3.01 9.05 2.16
N MET A 460 3.46 9.58 1.03
CA MET A 460 2.80 10.69 0.34
C MET A 460 1.70 10.20 -0.59
N MET A 461 0.64 10.99 -0.68
CA MET A 461 -0.50 10.74 -1.57
C MET A 461 -0.40 11.61 -2.82
N CYS A 462 -0.45 11.00 -4.00
CA CYS A 462 -0.26 11.66 -5.29
C CYS A 462 -1.27 12.78 -5.57
N ASN A 463 -2.46 12.72 -4.96
CA ASN A 463 -3.50 13.73 -5.08
C ASN A 463 -3.48 14.78 -3.95
N LEU A 464 -2.54 14.71 -3.00
CA LEU A 464 -2.48 15.64 -1.86
C LEU A 464 -1.11 16.31 -1.70
N VAL A 465 -0.02 15.66 -2.11
CA VAL A 465 1.35 16.17 -1.89
C VAL A 465 1.57 17.59 -2.42
N CYS A 466 1.10 17.92 -3.63
CA CYS A 466 1.25 19.26 -4.19
C CYS A 466 0.48 20.32 -3.38
N GLN A 467 -0.69 19.97 -2.83
CA GLN A 467 -1.47 20.86 -1.97
C GLN A 467 -0.71 21.15 -0.67
N THR A 468 -0.16 20.11 -0.03
CA THR A 468 0.66 20.25 1.18
C THR A 468 1.91 21.09 0.91
N MET A 469 2.51 20.93 -0.26
CA MET A 469 3.66 21.73 -0.68
C MET A 469 3.30 23.18 -1.04
N GLY A 470 2.06 23.47 -1.43
CA GLY A 470 1.68 24.81 -1.90
C GLY A 470 2.46 25.18 -3.17
N ARG A 471 3.12 26.34 -3.19
CA ARG A 471 3.97 26.74 -4.33
C ARG A 471 5.22 25.86 -4.39
N HIS A 472 5.42 25.19 -5.52
CA HIS A 472 6.47 24.21 -5.70
C HIS A 472 6.83 24.01 -7.19
N ALA A 473 8.00 23.41 -7.42
CA ALA A 473 8.39 22.85 -8.70
C ALA A 473 8.48 21.32 -8.58
N HIS A 474 8.29 20.62 -9.70
CA HIS A 474 8.56 19.18 -9.78
C HIS A 474 9.95 18.95 -10.36
N ILE A 475 10.71 18.03 -9.80
CA ILE A 475 12.00 17.58 -10.29
C ILE A 475 11.78 16.30 -11.11
N THR A 476 12.25 16.30 -12.35
CA THR A 476 12.20 15.15 -13.25
C THR A 476 13.52 14.99 -14.00
N TYR A 477 13.73 13.84 -14.63
CA TYR A 477 14.90 13.64 -15.49
C TYR A 477 14.85 14.60 -16.69
N CYS A 478 16.01 15.17 -17.01
CA CYS A 478 16.15 16.03 -18.17
C CYS A 478 15.86 15.22 -19.44
N ARG A 479 15.10 15.80 -20.37
CA ARG A 479 14.73 15.16 -21.64
C ARG A 479 15.47 15.72 -22.85
N GLU A 480 16.22 16.81 -22.66
CA GLU A 480 16.97 17.47 -23.72
C GLU A 480 18.38 16.90 -23.85
N ALA A 481 19.01 17.13 -25.01
CA ALA A 481 20.34 16.62 -25.31
C ALA A 481 21.47 17.40 -24.62
N SER A 482 21.23 18.68 -24.29
CA SER A 482 22.17 19.52 -23.56
C SER A 482 21.46 20.49 -22.63
N ALA A 483 22.14 20.89 -21.54
CA ALA A 483 21.64 21.91 -20.61
C ALA A 483 21.32 23.27 -21.28
N ALA A 484 21.96 23.58 -22.42
CA ALA A 484 21.71 24.79 -23.18
C ALA A 484 20.34 24.76 -23.86
N ASP A 485 19.85 23.59 -24.26
CA ASP A 485 18.55 23.42 -24.93
C ASP A 485 17.37 23.61 -23.96
N CYS A 486 17.62 23.48 -22.66
CA CYS A 486 16.66 23.83 -21.62
C CYS A 486 16.51 25.34 -21.41
N THR A 487 17.42 26.18 -21.93
CA THR A 487 17.39 27.63 -21.73
C THR A 487 16.35 28.30 -22.64
N GLY A 488 15.55 29.21 -22.08
CA GLY A 488 14.50 29.95 -22.80
C GLY A 488 13.10 29.33 -22.75
N ASN A 489 12.93 28.16 -22.12
CA ASN A 489 11.62 27.59 -21.83
C ASN A 489 11.13 28.05 -20.44
N ASP A 490 10.01 28.77 -20.38
CA ASP A 490 9.43 29.29 -19.13
C ASP A 490 8.79 28.21 -18.24
N GLN A 491 8.78 26.95 -18.69
CA GLN A 491 8.28 25.82 -17.93
C GLN A 491 9.36 24.89 -17.36
N ILE A 492 10.64 25.14 -17.69
CA ILE A 492 11.77 24.27 -17.38
C ILE A 492 12.94 25.10 -16.84
N GLN A 493 13.54 24.65 -15.75
CA GLN A 493 14.77 25.18 -15.20
C GLN A 493 15.73 24.02 -14.93
N HIS A 494 16.84 23.96 -15.66
CA HIS A 494 17.82 22.88 -15.54
C HIS A 494 18.57 22.94 -14.20
N ILE A 495 18.76 21.78 -13.56
CA ILE A 495 19.48 21.65 -12.30
C ILE A 495 20.92 21.22 -12.60
N GLN A 496 21.88 22.13 -12.39
CA GLN A 496 23.30 21.86 -12.64
C GLN A 496 23.95 20.97 -11.57
N LYS A 497 23.32 20.86 -10.39
CA LYS A 497 23.80 20.04 -9.28
C LYS A 497 23.48 18.56 -9.51
N ARG A 498 24.34 17.68 -8.98
CA ARG A 498 24.12 16.23 -8.97
C ARG A 498 23.14 15.84 -7.87
N VAL A 499 21.84 15.84 -8.21
CA VAL A 499 20.75 15.56 -7.27
C VAL A 499 20.38 14.07 -7.26
N LYS A 500 20.23 13.47 -6.07
CA LYS A 500 19.68 12.12 -5.87
C LYS A 500 18.16 12.09 -6.12
N PRO A 501 17.53 10.95 -6.47
CA PRO A 501 18.13 9.67 -6.84
C PRO A 501 18.88 9.76 -8.17
N HIS A 502 19.80 8.83 -8.43
CA HIS A 502 20.60 8.79 -9.68
C HIS A 502 21.34 10.10 -10.00
N PRO A 503 22.36 10.50 -9.20
CA PRO A 503 23.10 11.75 -9.39
C PRO A 503 23.83 11.88 -10.74
N GLU A 504 24.01 10.76 -11.43
CA GLU A 504 24.60 10.65 -12.77
C GLU A 504 23.66 11.08 -13.90
N ILE A 505 22.34 11.13 -13.65
CA ILE A 505 21.34 11.54 -14.63
C ILE A 505 20.94 12.99 -14.33
N GLU A 506 21.11 13.85 -15.33
CA GLU A 506 20.72 15.26 -15.27
C GLU A 506 19.21 15.43 -15.03
N LYS A 507 18.83 16.49 -14.31
CA LYS A 507 17.45 16.74 -13.88
C LYS A 507 17.04 18.17 -14.14
N ASP A 508 15.75 18.35 -14.35
CA ASP A 508 15.12 19.66 -14.50
C ASP A 508 14.07 19.88 -13.41
N SER A 509 14.00 21.11 -12.92
CA SER A 509 12.80 21.64 -12.26
C SER A 509 11.79 22.04 -13.33
N ILE A 510 10.58 21.51 -13.26
CA ILE A 510 9.49 21.80 -14.19
C ILE A 510 8.25 22.32 -13.46
N THR A 511 7.43 23.07 -14.19
CA THR A 511 6.13 23.55 -13.69
C THR A 511 5.14 22.41 -13.47
N HIS A 512 4.21 22.60 -12.53
CA HIS A 512 3.13 21.63 -12.23
C HIS A 512 2.30 21.25 -13.46
N THR A 513 1.99 22.22 -14.33
CA THR A 513 1.25 21.96 -15.57
C THR A 513 2.04 21.07 -16.54
N LEU A 514 3.34 21.29 -16.69
CA LEU A 514 4.18 20.47 -17.55
C LEU A 514 4.33 19.05 -16.97
N PHE A 515 4.41 18.92 -15.65
CA PHE A 515 4.47 17.63 -14.96
C PHE A 515 3.25 16.74 -15.31
N TRP A 516 2.02 17.22 -15.11
CA TRP A 516 0.81 16.44 -15.42
C TRP A 516 0.63 16.19 -16.92
N LYS A 517 0.99 17.16 -17.76
CA LYS A 517 1.01 16.96 -19.21
C LYS A 517 1.97 15.84 -19.62
N ARG A 518 3.12 15.72 -18.95
CA ARG A 518 4.12 14.66 -19.20
C ARG A 518 3.72 13.31 -18.65
N SER A 519 2.95 13.26 -17.56
CA SER A 519 2.46 12.00 -16.98
C SER A 519 1.36 11.35 -17.82
N GLY A 520 0.65 12.14 -18.65
CA GLY A 520 -0.49 11.68 -19.44
C GLY A 520 -1.74 11.43 -18.59
N PHE A 521 -1.73 11.82 -17.32
CA PHE A 521 -2.89 11.76 -16.43
C PHE A 521 -3.49 13.14 -16.22
N LYS A 522 -4.80 13.17 -16.06
CA LYS A 522 -5.56 14.37 -15.72
C LYS A 522 -5.11 14.87 -14.34
N ASP A 523 -4.85 16.16 -14.24
CA ASP A 523 -4.49 16.83 -12.99
C ASP A 523 -5.62 16.69 -11.95
N PRO A 524 -5.37 16.09 -10.78
CA PRO A 524 -6.39 15.85 -9.75
C PRO A 524 -6.71 17.10 -8.91
N TYR A 525 -5.94 18.19 -9.05
CA TYR A 525 -6.09 19.41 -8.24
C TYR A 525 -7.11 20.38 -8.84
N SER A 526 -7.69 21.24 -7.99
CA SER A 526 -8.63 22.28 -8.43
C SER A 526 -7.94 23.37 -9.28
N LYS A 527 -8.72 24.12 -10.06
CA LYS A 527 -8.17 25.21 -10.89
C LYS A 527 -7.55 26.31 -10.04
N GLU A 528 -8.10 26.56 -8.86
CA GLU A 528 -7.60 27.53 -7.90
C GLU A 528 -6.23 27.12 -7.35
N GLU A 529 -6.05 25.85 -7.01
CA GLU A 529 -4.77 25.28 -6.57
C GLU A 529 -3.72 25.31 -7.69
N GLN A 530 -4.10 24.88 -8.90
CA GLN A 530 -3.22 24.93 -10.07
C GLN A 530 -2.71 26.35 -10.36
N ALA A 531 -3.59 27.36 -10.23
CA ALA A 531 -3.23 28.76 -10.41
C ALA A 531 -2.27 29.27 -9.32
N GLU A 532 -2.32 28.70 -8.12
CA GLU A 532 -1.39 29.03 -7.04
C GLU A 532 -0.03 28.33 -7.23
N PHE A 533 -0.03 27.06 -7.67
CA PHE A 533 1.19 26.30 -7.98
C PHE A 533 2.00 26.92 -9.13
N ALA A 534 1.33 27.62 -10.05
CA ALA A 534 1.97 28.29 -11.18
C ALA A 534 2.77 29.54 -10.81
N LYS A 535 2.73 30.00 -9.55
CA LYS A 535 3.39 31.23 -9.10
C LYS A 535 4.71 30.96 -8.38
N CYS A 536 5.58 31.96 -8.37
CA CYS A 536 6.90 31.91 -7.76
C CYS A 536 6.85 31.55 -6.27
N ASP A 537 7.79 30.68 -5.88
CA ASP A 537 7.99 30.14 -4.54
C ASP A 537 8.91 31.02 -3.65
N ALA A 538 9.36 32.17 -4.15
CA ALA A 538 10.12 33.15 -3.39
C ALA A 538 9.25 33.88 -2.35
N MET A 539 9.77 34.07 -1.14
CA MET A 539 9.12 34.71 0.00
C MET A 539 9.77 36.03 0.40
N CYS A 540 8.94 36.99 0.82
CA CYS A 540 9.39 38.24 1.41
C CYS A 540 9.99 38.00 2.80
N ARG A 541 11.13 38.61 3.09
CA ARG A 541 11.82 38.54 4.40
C ARG A 541 11.32 39.56 5.43
N GLY A 542 10.19 40.20 5.16
CA GLY A 542 9.60 41.15 6.09
C GLY A 542 9.37 40.50 7.46
N PRO A 543 9.75 41.14 8.57
CA PRO A 543 9.55 40.57 9.91
C PRO A 543 8.08 40.28 10.21
N GLU A 544 7.16 40.94 9.51
CA GLU A 544 5.72 40.67 9.53
C GLU A 544 5.31 39.32 8.91
N HIS A 545 6.23 38.60 8.27
CA HIS A 545 6.02 37.35 7.53
C HIS A 545 6.86 36.16 8.04
N THR A 546 7.79 36.39 8.96
CA THR A 546 8.80 35.39 9.38
C THR A 546 8.64 34.91 10.84
N GLY A 547 7.46 35.11 11.46
CA GLY A 547 7.18 34.74 12.85
C GLY A 547 6.08 33.66 13.03
N PRO A 548 6.01 33.00 14.20
CA PRO A 548 4.96 32.01 14.49
C PRO A 548 3.55 32.63 14.38
N GLY A 549 2.69 32.05 13.54
CA GLY A 549 1.32 32.53 13.31
C GLY A 549 1.20 33.68 12.31
N THR A 550 2.30 34.12 11.69
CA THR A 550 2.28 35.13 10.62
C THR A 550 2.07 34.48 9.25
N ARG A 551 1.44 35.21 8.31
CA ARG A 551 1.23 34.71 6.94
C ARG A 551 2.41 35.11 6.05
N PRO A 552 3.08 34.16 5.38
CA PRO A 552 4.15 34.47 4.44
C PRO A 552 3.61 35.26 3.25
N SER A 553 4.41 36.20 2.74
CA SER A 553 4.11 36.94 1.51
C SER A 553 4.99 36.40 0.39
N TYR A 554 4.36 35.83 -0.64
CA TYR A 554 5.06 35.23 -1.78
C TYR A 554 5.14 36.19 -2.96
N CYS A 555 6.10 35.93 -3.85
CA CYS A 555 6.23 36.64 -5.10
C CYS A 555 5.00 36.42 -5.99
N THR A 556 4.50 37.45 -6.67
CA THR A 556 3.26 37.35 -7.48
C THR A 556 3.49 36.97 -8.94
N LEU A 557 4.74 36.78 -9.35
CA LEU A 557 5.13 36.43 -10.72
C LEU A 557 5.00 34.92 -10.99
N PRO A 558 5.05 34.46 -12.27
CA PRO A 558 5.08 33.04 -12.62
C PRO A 558 6.23 32.29 -11.97
N LEU A 559 6.11 30.97 -11.77
CA LEU A 559 7.09 30.14 -11.05
C LEU A 559 8.53 30.35 -11.54
N PHE A 560 8.73 30.30 -12.85
CA PHE A 560 9.99 30.64 -13.49
C PHE A 560 9.81 31.97 -14.21
N HIS A 561 10.47 33.01 -13.70
CA HIS A 561 10.43 34.35 -14.28
C HIS A 561 11.83 34.98 -14.27
N PRO A 562 12.17 35.84 -15.24
CA PRO A 562 13.40 36.61 -15.19
C PRO A 562 13.35 37.65 -14.05
N PRO A 563 14.49 38.05 -13.46
CA PRO A 563 14.54 39.11 -12.46
C PRO A 563 13.93 40.40 -13.00
N ARG A 564 13.03 41.01 -12.22
CA ARG A 564 12.40 42.30 -12.56
C ARG A 564 13.27 43.46 -12.08
N ASP A 565 13.31 44.54 -12.85
CA ASP A 565 14.05 45.75 -12.47
C ASP A 565 13.47 46.37 -11.18
N PRO A 566 14.28 46.57 -10.11
CA PRO A 566 13.87 47.24 -8.89
C PRO A 566 13.26 48.63 -9.10
N ALA A 567 13.67 49.36 -10.14
CA ALA A 567 13.12 50.67 -10.48
C ALA A 567 11.68 50.61 -11.03
N SER A 568 11.19 49.42 -11.38
CA SER A 568 9.86 49.19 -11.96
C SER A 568 8.77 48.83 -10.93
N ALA A 569 9.00 49.14 -9.65
CA ALA A 569 8.09 48.80 -8.57
C ALA A 569 6.71 49.47 -8.70
N PRO A 570 5.60 48.75 -8.43
CA PRO A 570 4.25 49.32 -8.46
C PRO A 570 3.99 50.28 -7.28
N ALA A 571 2.94 51.10 -7.39
CA ALA A 571 2.54 52.07 -6.36
C ALA A 571 2.25 51.45 -4.98
N THR A 572 1.81 50.19 -4.94
CA THR A 572 1.69 49.38 -3.71
C THR A 572 2.43 48.06 -3.90
N GLY A 573 3.53 47.89 -3.17
CA GLY A 573 4.43 46.73 -3.25
C GLY A 573 5.89 47.16 -3.39
N TYR A 574 6.78 46.19 -3.58
CA TYR A 574 8.17 46.46 -3.95
C TYR A 574 8.75 45.30 -4.76
N VAL A 575 9.83 45.60 -5.50
CA VAL A 575 10.65 44.59 -6.19
C VAL A 575 11.93 44.44 -5.37
N SER A 576 12.24 43.21 -4.96
CA SER A 576 13.47 42.91 -4.24
C SER A 576 14.70 43.04 -5.15
N VAL A 577 15.89 43.12 -4.57
CA VAL A 577 17.15 43.31 -5.32
C VAL A 577 17.41 42.16 -6.31
N ASP A 578 16.97 40.95 -5.95
CA ASP A 578 17.02 39.75 -6.80
C ASP A 578 15.83 39.64 -7.79
N GLY A 579 14.99 40.68 -7.86
CA GLY A 579 14.00 40.86 -8.93
C GLY A 579 12.65 40.18 -8.69
N HIS A 580 12.31 39.81 -7.45
CA HIS A 580 11.01 39.24 -7.09
C HIS A 580 10.02 40.34 -6.68
N LEU A 581 8.77 40.25 -7.16
CA LEU A 581 7.72 41.23 -6.88
C LEU A 581 6.86 40.80 -5.68
N PHE A 582 6.81 41.63 -4.64
CA PHE A 582 5.96 41.42 -3.46
C PHE A 582 4.89 42.51 -3.33
N ALA A 583 3.71 42.12 -2.86
CA ALA A 583 2.60 43.04 -2.62
C ALA A 583 2.64 43.74 -1.25
N CYS A 584 3.53 43.30 -0.34
CA CYS A 584 3.74 43.92 0.97
C CYS A 584 4.67 45.14 0.88
N ARG A 585 4.80 45.88 1.99
CA ARG A 585 5.69 47.06 2.06
C ARG A 585 7.15 46.61 2.06
N ASN A 586 8.06 47.45 1.55
CA ASN A 586 9.49 47.15 1.55
C ASN A 586 10.03 47.06 2.99
N PRO A 587 10.54 45.89 3.44
CA PRO A 587 11.07 45.71 4.79
C PRO A 587 12.24 46.64 5.12
N VAL A 588 13.03 47.04 4.11
CA VAL A 588 14.23 47.88 4.32
C VAL A 588 13.87 49.30 4.73
N VAL A 589 12.69 49.79 4.33
CA VAL A 589 12.18 51.12 4.71
C VAL A 589 11.66 51.14 6.16
N LEU A 590 11.40 49.97 6.75
CA LEU A 590 10.88 49.81 8.11
C LEU A 590 11.97 49.57 9.18
N GLN A 591 13.26 49.43 8.81
CA GLN A 591 14.33 49.09 9.75
C GLN A 591 14.94 50.30 10.50
N GLN A 592 15.43 50.02 11.72
CA GLN A 592 16.23 50.93 12.56
C GLN A 592 17.55 51.31 11.85
N ALA A 593 18.07 52.50 12.15
CA ALA A 593 19.37 52.97 11.69
C ALA A 593 20.52 52.22 12.40
N PHE A 594 21.65 51.95 11.72
CA PHE A 594 22.78 51.23 12.33
C PHE A 594 24.05 52.09 12.46
N HIS A 595 24.85 51.82 13.48
CA HIS A 595 26.26 52.24 13.52
C HIS A 595 27.11 50.99 13.30
N VAL A 596 27.61 50.80 12.08
CA VAL A 596 28.38 49.62 11.68
C VAL A 596 29.87 49.91 11.80
N ILE A 597 30.57 49.12 12.61
CA ILE A 597 32.01 49.24 12.88
C ILE A 597 32.68 48.02 12.29
N PHE A 598 33.36 48.20 11.16
CA PHE A 598 34.19 47.16 10.55
C PHE A 598 35.53 47.11 11.26
N VAL A 599 35.92 45.93 11.73
CA VAL A 599 37.21 45.66 12.37
C VAL A 599 37.92 44.63 11.51
N ILE A 600 38.94 45.09 10.79
CA ILE A 600 39.53 44.37 9.66
C ILE A 600 40.96 43.99 9.99
N ASP A 601 41.20 42.68 10.01
CA ASP A 601 42.53 42.10 10.11
C ASP A 601 43.29 42.36 8.81
N ARG A 602 44.44 43.02 8.95
CA ARG A 602 45.42 43.26 7.89
C ARG A 602 46.77 42.64 8.26
N SER A 603 46.80 41.64 9.14
CA SER A 603 48.03 40.91 9.47
C SER A 603 48.60 40.18 8.26
N GLY A 604 49.88 39.78 8.34
CA GLY A 604 50.55 39.10 7.23
C GLY A 604 49.88 37.79 6.78
N SER A 605 49.14 37.10 7.65
CA SER A 605 48.39 35.89 7.29
C SER A 605 47.18 36.18 6.38
N MET A 606 46.74 37.44 6.31
CA MET A 606 45.73 37.91 5.37
C MET A 606 46.27 38.14 3.94
N ASP A 607 47.58 38.00 3.71
CA ASP A 607 48.20 38.01 2.38
C ASP A 607 48.14 36.65 1.65
N ILE A 608 47.60 35.61 2.31
CA ILE A 608 47.49 34.27 1.72
C ILE A 608 46.51 34.28 0.53
N ASN A 609 46.89 33.55 -0.53
CA ASN A 609 46.19 33.50 -1.83
C ASN A 609 45.19 32.32 -1.96
N ASP A 610 44.65 31.81 -0.85
CA ASP A 610 43.61 30.77 -0.88
C ASP A 610 42.21 31.35 -1.11
N ARG A 611 42.06 32.68 -1.01
CA ARG A 611 40.86 33.45 -1.29
C ARG A 611 41.22 34.69 -2.09
N HIS A 612 40.33 35.09 -3.00
CA HIS A 612 40.54 36.23 -3.90
C HIS A 612 39.30 37.13 -3.94
N PRO A 613 39.43 38.39 -4.41
CA PRO A 613 38.28 39.25 -4.71
C PRO A 613 37.26 38.55 -5.62
N LEU A 614 35.97 38.89 -5.46
CA LEU A 614 34.89 38.27 -6.23
C LEU A 614 35.11 38.51 -7.73
N PRO A 615 35.15 37.47 -8.60
CA PRO A 615 35.39 37.66 -10.02
C PRO A 615 34.18 38.28 -10.73
N GLY A 616 34.44 39.04 -11.80
CA GLY A 616 33.39 39.58 -12.66
C GLY A 616 32.63 40.79 -12.13
N THR A 617 33.11 41.44 -11.06
CA THR A 617 32.53 42.70 -10.59
C THR A 617 33.25 43.92 -11.20
N PRO A 618 32.61 45.09 -11.27
CA PRO A 618 33.25 46.31 -11.78
C PRO A 618 34.50 46.73 -10.98
N THR A 619 34.61 46.34 -9.71
CA THR A 619 35.69 46.74 -8.80
C THR A 619 36.77 45.67 -8.61
N THR A 620 36.57 44.43 -9.08
CA THR A 620 37.57 43.34 -8.98
C THR A 620 38.93 43.79 -9.51
N ALA A 621 38.97 44.39 -10.71
CA ALA A 621 40.20 44.81 -11.36
C ALA A 621 40.90 45.98 -10.64
N LEU A 622 40.18 46.74 -9.81
CA LEU A 622 40.75 47.79 -8.96
C LEU A 622 41.33 47.17 -7.69
N ILE A 623 40.57 46.31 -7.01
CA ILE A 623 40.98 45.66 -5.76
C ILE A 623 42.22 44.78 -5.98
N SER A 624 42.21 43.94 -7.02
CA SER A 624 43.31 43.02 -7.32
C SER A 624 44.63 43.70 -7.68
N ARG A 625 44.66 45.03 -7.95
CA ARG A 625 45.93 45.76 -8.15
C ARG A 625 46.72 45.94 -6.85
N THR A 626 46.02 45.99 -5.73
CA THR A 626 46.56 46.29 -4.39
C THR A 626 46.48 45.10 -3.46
N ALA A 627 45.43 44.27 -3.57
CA ALA A 627 45.24 43.10 -2.72
C ALA A 627 44.52 42.01 -3.52
N ASN A 628 45.25 41.00 -3.99
CA ASN A 628 44.70 39.84 -4.70
C ASN A 628 44.78 38.57 -3.84
N ASN A 629 44.36 38.68 -2.58
CA ASN A 629 44.52 37.71 -1.49
C ASN A 629 43.28 37.72 -0.57
N ARG A 630 43.33 37.11 0.61
CA ARG A 630 42.24 37.15 1.62
C ARG A 630 41.80 38.58 1.95
N LEU A 631 42.73 39.52 2.12
CA LEU A 631 42.40 40.94 2.35
C LEU A 631 41.66 41.57 1.15
N GLY A 632 42.04 41.20 -0.07
CA GLY A 632 41.29 41.56 -1.28
C GLY A 632 39.86 41.02 -1.30
N ALA A 633 39.65 39.80 -0.82
CA ALA A 633 38.32 39.22 -0.67
C ALA A 633 37.46 40.01 0.33
N VAL A 634 38.06 40.48 1.43
CA VAL A 634 37.42 41.39 2.41
C VAL A 634 36.94 42.67 1.72
N PHE A 635 37.81 43.35 0.96
CA PHE A 635 37.46 44.60 0.29
C PHE A 635 36.32 44.43 -0.73
N SER A 636 36.31 43.31 -1.46
CA SER A 636 35.23 42.99 -2.40
C SER A 636 33.88 42.83 -1.69
N ALA A 637 33.87 42.22 -0.51
CA ALA A 637 32.64 42.03 0.26
C ALA A 637 32.14 43.34 0.89
N LEU A 638 33.05 44.19 1.39
CA LEU A 638 32.69 45.51 1.91
C LEU A 638 32.04 46.39 0.84
N HIS A 639 32.62 46.43 -0.36
CA HIS A 639 32.05 47.20 -1.48
C HIS A 639 30.67 46.68 -1.87
N SER A 640 30.48 45.37 -1.89
CA SER A 640 29.18 44.74 -2.15
C SER A 640 28.14 45.13 -1.09
N PHE A 641 28.52 45.10 0.19
CA PHE A 641 27.65 45.53 1.29
C PHE A 641 27.24 47.00 1.18
N TRP A 642 28.20 47.91 0.99
CA TRP A 642 27.92 49.34 0.86
C TRP A 642 27.05 49.64 -0.35
N SER A 643 27.33 48.99 -1.48
CA SER A 643 26.55 49.15 -2.73
C SER A 643 25.11 48.71 -2.55
N ALA A 644 24.88 47.57 -1.89
CA ALA A 644 23.54 47.07 -1.63
C ALA A 644 22.75 47.94 -0.66
N ARG A 645 23.36 48.40 0.44
CA ARG A 645 22.73 49.35 1.38
C ARG A 645 22.42 50.68 0.70
N HIS A 646 23.33 51.17 -0.16
CA HIS A 646 23.12 52.40 -0.91
C HIS A 646 21.95 52.29 -1.92
N ALA A 647 21.87 51.19 -2.66
CA ALA A 647 20.76 50.91 -3.58
C ALA A 647 19.41 50.80 -2.86
N ALA A 648 19.39 50.16 -1.68
CA ALA A 648 18.15 49.98 -0.92
C ALA A 648 17.60 51.31 -0.35
N VAL A 649 18.47 52.26 0.00
CA VAL A 649 18.07 53.61 0.46
C VAL A 649 17.57 54.48 -0.68
N THR A 650 18.12 54.33 -1.89
CA THR A 650 17.76 55.13 -3.07
C THR A 650 16.48 54.65 -3.77
N ALA A 651 16.08 53.39 -3.61
CA ALA A 651 14.84 52.82 -4.13
C ALA A 651 13.54 53.41 -3.50
N GLY A 652 13.64 54.21 -2.43
CA GLY A 652 12.52 54.82 -1.71
C GLY A 652 11.92 56.11 -2.30
N GLY A 653 12.31 56.49 -3.52
CA GLY A 653 11.86 57.73 -4.17
C GLY A 653 12.66 58.97 -3.76
N GLN A 654 12.55 60.04 -4.57
CA GLN A 654 13.43 61.22 -4.58
C GLN A 654 13.55 62.00 -3.25
N GLN A 655 12.67 61.80 -2.27
CA GLN A 655 12.76 62.46 -0.95
C GLN A 655 13.64 61.70 0.08
N ALA A 656 13.94 60.41 -0.14
CA ALA A 656 14.79 59.60 0.75
C ALA A 656 16.26 59.53 0.32
N ALA A 657 16.58 59.97 -0.91
CA ALA A 657 17.90 59.85 -1.51
C ALA A 657 19.03 60.61 -0.77
N ASN A 658 18.70 61.49 0.18
CA ASN A 658 19.68 62.40 0.81
C ASN A 658 20.11 62.08 2.24
N LEU A 659 19.66 60.99 2.89
CA LEU A 659 20.22 60.62 4.20
C LEU A 659 20.38 59.10 4.34
N ARG A 660 21.60 58.59 4.10
CA ARG A 660 22.02 57.32 4.70
C ARG A 660 21.89 57.47 6.22
N ARG A 661 20.90 56.80 6.81
CA ARG A 661 20.72 56.78 8.27
C ARG A 661 21.72 55.87 8.98
N ASP A 662 22.52 55.09 8.24
CA ASP A 662 23.63 54.33 8.81
C ASP A 662 24.90 55.18 8.94
N SER A 663 25.68 54.93 9.99
CA SER A 663 27.06 55.41 10.09
C SER A 663 28.03 54.24 10.01
N TYR A 664 29.14 54.45 9.33
CA TYR A 664 30.20 53.47 9.11
C TYR A 664 31.50 53.93 9.75
N SER A 665 32.13 53.05 10.51
CA SER A 665 33.50 53.19 11.00
C SER A 665 34.31 52.00 10.50
N VAL A 666 35.59 52.23 10.19
CA VAL A 666 36.53 51.19 9.74
C VAL A 666 37.79 51.26 10.61
N VAL A 667 38.08 50.16 11.27
CA VAL A 667 39.28 49.89 12.06
C VAL A 667 40.09 48.86 11.32
N MET A 668 41.34 49.19 10.99
CA MET A 668 42.32 48.27 10.41
C MET A 668 43.27 47.86 11.53
N PHE A 669 43.58 46.57 11.66
CA PHE A 669 44.51 46.11 12.69
C PHE A 669 45.46 45.01 12.20
N ASP A 670 46.67 45.06 12.75
CA ASP A 670 47.67 44.00 12.72
C ASP A 670 48.12 43.75 14.16
N HIS A 671 49.41 43.92 14.49
CA HIS A 671 49.88 44.00 15.88
C HIS A 671 49.67 45.40 16.49
N THR A 672 49.29 46.37 15.64
CA THR A 672 48.86 47.73 15.95
C THR A 672 47.44 47.98 15.41
N VAL A 673 46.84 49.14 15.73
CA VAL A 673 45.48 49.48 15.29
C VAL A 673 45.44 50.88 14.71
N VAL A 674 44.76 51.04 13.56
CA VAL A 674 44.54 52.32 12.88
C VAL A 674 43.04 52.48 12.59
N THR A 675 42.50 53.67 12.85
CA THR A 675 41.11 54.00 12.46
C THR A 675 41.13 54.67 11.10
N ALA A 676 40.75 53.93 10.06
CA ALA A 676 40.71 54.42 8.67
C ALA A 676 39.54 55.38 8.44
N LEU A 677 38.41 55.13 9.12
CA LEU A 677 37.21 55.95 9.03
C LEU A 677 36.44 55.87 10.35
N ALA A 678 35.85 56.97 10.81
CA ALA A 678 35.03 56.99 12.01
C ALA A 678 33.72 57.73 11.76
N ASN A 679 32.60 57.05 12.02
CA ASN A 679 31.25 57.61 12.02
C ASN A 679 30.87 58.37 10.73
N ASP A 680 31.29 57.87 9.57
CA ASP A 680 30.92 58.44 8.28
C ASP A 680 29.49 58.04 7.92
N PHE A 681 28.69 58.99 7.45
CA PHE A 681 27.34 58.76 6.94
C PHE A 681 27.15 59.35 5.52
N THR A 682 28.24 59.82 4.90
CA THR A 682 28.18 60.62 3.66
C THR A 682 28.89 60.00 2.48
N SER A 683 29.93 59.18 2.70
CA SER A 683 30.75 58.65 1.61
C SER A 683 30.00 57.62 0.79
N THR A 684 30.16 57.69 -0.53
CA THR A 684 29.65 56.69 -1.49
C THR A 684 30.39 55.36 -1.35
N PRO A 685 29.82 54.23 -1.82
CA PRO A 685 30.50 52.93 -1.81
C PRO A 685 31.92 52.96 -2.42
N ASP A 686 32.11 53.70 -3.51
CA ASP A 686 33.42 53.81 -4.17
C ASP A 686 34.41 54.67 -3.36
N GLN A 687 33.96 55.73 -2.69
CA GLN A 687 34.80 56.52 -1.78
C GLN A 687 35.22 55.70 -0.55
N LEU A 688 34.32 54.90 0.01
CA LEU A 688 34.61 53.99 1.12
C LEU A 688 35.62 52.91 0.70
N LEU A 689 35.46 52.34 -0.50
CA LEU A 689 36.42 51.38 -1.06
C LEU A 689 37.80 52.00 -1.24
N ASN A 690 37.90 53.19 -1.83
CA ASN A 690 39.18 53.88 -2.01
C ASN A 690 39.88 54.16 -0.67
N THR A 691 39.12 54.37 0.42
CA THR A 691 39.69 54.58 1.77
C THR A 691 40.38 53.31 2.29
N VAL A 692 39.76 52.14 2.09
CA VAL A 692 40.33 50.88 2.60
C VAL A 692 41.44 50.32 1.70
N LEU A 693 41.45 50.65 0.40
CA LEU A 693 42.50 50.24 -0.54
C LEU A 693 43.88 50.83 -0.24
N ALA A 694 43.98 51.84 0.62
CA ALA A 694 45.26 52.41 1.05
C ALA A 694 46.05 51.49 2.01
N TYR A 695 45.50 50.34 2.38
CA TYR A 695 46.03 49.44 3.40
C TYR A 695 46.35 48.06 2.81
N GLU A 696 47.59 47.60 3.00
CA GLU A 696 48.08 46.27 2.57
C GLU A 696 48.20 45.29 3.75
N ALA A 697 48.31 43.98 3.51
CA ALA A 697 48.52 43.01 4.59
C ALA A 697 49.97 43.06 5.10
N ASP A 698 50.18 43.22 6.41
CA ASP A 698 51.50 43.30 7.05
C ASP A 698 51.45 42.97 8.56
N GLY A 699 52.58 42.51 9.12
CA GLY A 699 52.78 42.39 10.56
C GLY A 699 52.08 41.21 11.26
N GLY A 700 52.08 41.25 12.60
CA GLY A 700 51.38 40.29 13.47
C GLY A 700 49.88 40.59 13.62
N THR A 701 49.21 39.98 14.60
CA THR A 701 47.77 40.17 14.86
C THR A 701 47.48 40.34 16.36
N ASN A 702 46.54 41.22 16.70
CA ASN A 702 46.15 41.49 18.10
C ASN A 702 44.64 41.83 18.22
N PHE A 703 43.83 40.80 18.46
CA PHE A 703 42.38 40.95 18.59
C PHE A 703 41.97 41.81 19.79
N THR A 704 42.71 41.75 20.90
CA THR A 704 42.40 42.54 22.09
C THR A 704 42.46 44.04 21.81
N LEU A 705 43.52 44.50 21.15
CA LEU A 705 43.66 45.91 20.78
C LEU A 705 42.60 46.33 19.76
N ALA A 706 42.32 45.49 18.77
CA ALA A 706 41.31 45.75 17.75
C ALA A 706 39.91 45.94 18.35
N LEU A 707 39.52 45.04 19.27
CA LEU A 707 38.22 45.08 19.92
C LEU A 707 38.10 46.23 20.93
N GLN A 708 39.20 46.57 21.63
CA GLN A 708 39.26 47.76 22.47
C GLN A 708 39.06 49.04 21.66
N GLN A 709 39.67 49.14 20.47
CA GLN A 709 39.47 50.30 19.60
C GLN A 709 38.04 50.36 19.05
N ALA A 710 37.45 49.22 18.67
CA ALA A 710 36.05 49.16 18.27
C ALA A 710 35.11 49.64 19.37
N ARG A 711 35.37 49.24 20.63
CA ARG A 711 34.65 49.76 21.81
C ARG A 711 34.81 51.27 21.94
N ASN A 712 36.03 51.80 21.85
CA ASN A 712 36.28 53.23 21.98
C ASN A 712 35.53 54.05 20.92
N ILE A 713 35.50 53.57 19.67
CA ILE A 713 34.74 54.22 18.57
C ILE A 713 33.23 54.15 18.82
N MET A 714 32.73 53.00 19.26
CA MET A 714 31.32 52.83 19.62
C MET A 714 30.91 53.79 20.73
N GLU A 715 31.70 53.90 21.80
CA GLU A 715 31.43 54.79 22.93
C GLU A 715 31.54 56.27 22.52
N ALA A 716 32.56 56.64 21.74
CA ALA A 716 32.79 58.03 21.31
C ALA A 716 31.71 58.56 20.35
N HIS A 717 31.08 57.68 19.57
CA HIS A 717 30.07 58.03 18.57
C HIS A 717 28.70 57.41 18.84
N TRP A 718 28.41 57.13 20.11
CA TRP A 718 27.14 56.49 20.50
C TRP A 718 25.92 57.34 20.11
N SER A 719 24.88 56.68 19.59
CA SER A 719 23.61 57.30 19.24
C SER A 719 22.45 56.43 19.73
N THR A 720 21.50 57.03 20.43
CA THR A 720 20.26 56.35 20.85
C THR A 720 19.33 56.03 19.67
N GLU A 721 19.53 56.66 18.51
CA GLU A 721 18.77 56.36 17.29
C GLU A 721 19.35 55.20 16.51
N ARG A 722 20.62 54.82 16.76
CA ARG A 722 21.32 53.77 16.01
C ARG A 722 21.57 52.55 16.87
N THR A 723 21.53 51.38 16.25
CA THR A 723 21.89 50.13 16.91
C THR A 723 23.36 49.80 16.55
N PRO A 724 24.24 49.57 17.53
CA PRO A 724 25.65 49.31 17.28
C PRO A 724 25.85 47.88 16.75
N VAL A 725 26.57 47.76 15.64
CA VAL A 725 26.95 46.49 15.02
C VAL A 725 28.45 46.50 14.79
N ILE A 726 29.16 45.53 15.35
CA ILE A 726 30.59 45.33 15.12
C ILE A 726 30.76 44.13 14.21
N ILE A 727 31.55 44.28 13.15
CA ILE A 727 31.81 43.22 12.20
C ILE A 727 33.31 42.98 12.14
N PHE A 728 33.73 41.86 12.71
CA PHE A 728 35.10 41.48 12.92
C PHE A 728 35.53 40.49 11.83
N LEU A 729 36.43 40.93 10.95
CA LEU A 729 36.87 40.22 9.75
C LEU A 729 38.33 39.80 9.94
N SER A 730 38.60 38.50 10.06
CA SER A 730 39.96 37.96 10.30
C SER A 730 40.06 36.53 9.77
N ASP A 731 41.26 35.99 9.64
CA ASP A 731 41.48 34.56 9.40
C ASP A 731 41.54 33.70 10.68
N GLY A 732 41.44 34.35 11.85
CA GLY A 732 41.35 33.68 13.15
C GLY A 732 42.69 33.38 13.82
N GLU A 733 43.84 33.79 13.24
CA GLU A 733 45.18 33.44 13.74
C GLU A 733 45.64 34.27 14.95
N CYS A 734 44.72 34.61 15.87
CA CYS A 734 45.02 35.32 17.12
C CYS A 734 44.26 34.72 18.31
N SER A 735 44.84 34.78 19.51
CA SER A 735 44.12 34.55 20.76
C SER A 735 43.53 35.84 21.32
N ILE A 736 42.40 35.73 22.01
CA ILE A 736 41.79 36.81 22.77
C ILE A 736 41.24 36.25 24.09
N GLU A 737 41.29 37.04 25.15
CA GLU A 737 40.60 36.71 26.40
C GLU A 737 39.11 37.03 26.30
N ASP A 738 38.26 36.18 26.89
CA ASP A 738 36.81 36.38 26.95
C ASP A 738 36.43 37.76 27.53
N THR A 739 37.23 38.28 28.47
CA THR A 739 37.06 39.58 29.14
C THR A 739 36.99 40.74 28.14
N ALA A 740 37.82 40.73 27.09
CA ALA A 740 37.82 41.78 26.08
C ALA A 740 36.49 41.85 25.33
N THR A 741 35.89 40.70 25.01
CA THR A 741 34.57 40.63 24.34
C THR A 741 33.45 41.03 25.29
N GLN A 742 33.50 40.53 26.53
CA GLN A 742 32.53 40.90 27.57
C GLN A 742 32.52 42.41 27.83
N ASP A 743 33.67 43.06 27.82
CA ASP A 743 33.78 44.49 28.08
C ASP A 743 33.08 45.34 27.00
N VAL A 744 33.15 44.96 25.73
CA VAL A 744 32.44 45.64 24.65
C VAL A 744 30.93 45.47 24.81
N CYS A 745 30.48 44.24 25.10
CA CYS A 745 29.06 43.95 25.35
C CYS A 745 28.51 44.73 26.55
N ARG A 746 29.24 44.74 27.68
CA ARG A 746 28.88 45.49 28.89
C ARG A 746 28.85 47.00 28.63
N ALA A 747 29.80 47.53 27.86
CA ALA A 747 29.83 48.94 27.49
C ALA A 747 28.58 49.34 26.69
N ALA A 748 28.20 48.56 25.68
CA ALA A 748 27.00 48.81 24.89
C ALA A 748 25.72 48.74 25.75
N ILE A 749 25.57 47.68 26.56
CA ILE A 749 24.42 47.50 27.45
C ILE A 749 24.30 48.69 28.43
N ARG A 750 25.42 49.15 29.00
CA ARG A 750 25.45 50.33 29.88
C ARG A 750 24.99 51.60 29.18
N LEU A 751 25.29 51.75 27.89
CA LEU A 751 24.86 52.89 27.07
C LEU A 751 23.41 52.74 26.53
N GLY A 752 22.74 51.63 26.86
CA GLY A 752 21.30 51.45 26.70
C GLY A 752 20.87 50.50 25.59
N LYS A 753 21.81 49.90 24.82
CA LYS A 753 21.47 48.92 23.78
C LYS A 753 22.50 47.79 23.70
N PRO A 754 22.09 46.54 23.50
CA PRO A 754 23.06 45.47 23.25
C PRO A 754 23.77 45.67 21.90
N VAL A 755 25.06 45.35 21.84
CA VAL A 755 25.85 45.32 20.59
C VAL A 755 25.64 44.00 19.86
N SER A 756 25.56 44.06 18.53
CA SER A 756 25.63 42.88 17.67
C SER A 756 27.06 42.66 17.23
N LEU A 757 27.67 41.53 17.57
CA LEU A 757 29.02 41.18 17.14
C LEU A 757 28.96 40.07 16.08
N GLN A 758 29.36 40.40 14.86
CA GLN A 758 29.48 39.45 13.76
C GLN A 758 30.95 39.12 13.59
N THR A 759 31.32 37.85 13.73
CA THR A 759 32.69 37.41 13.44
C THR A 759 32.72 36.60 12.15
N VAL A 760 33.66 36.93 11.27
CA VAL A 760 33.78 36.33 9.94
C VAL A 760 35.19 35.80 9.80
N SER A 761 35.31 34.49 9.55
CA SER A 761 36.60 33.85 9.29
C SER A 761 36.93 33.78 7.80
N PHE A 762 38.10 34.28 7.42
CA PHE A 762 38.74 34.10 6.11
C PHE A 762 39.85 33.05 6.15
N GLY A 763 39.95 32.28 7.24
CA GLY A 763 40.96 31.24 7.44
C GLY A 763 40.38 29.83 7.33
N PRO A 764 41.24 28.81 7.54
CA PRO A 764 40.78 27.43 7.70
C PRO A 764 40.01 27.25 9.02
N GLU A 765 39.11 26.26 9.07
CA GLU A 765 38.19 26.08 10.21
C GLU A 765 38.93 25.91 11.56
N GLY A 766 40.09 25.25 11.55
CA GLY A 766 40.90 25.02 12.76
C GLY A 766 41.41 26.29 13.44
N SER A 767 41.57 27.39 12.71
CA SER A 767 42.06 28.66 13.24
C SER A 767 40.95 29.52 13.86
N SER A 768 39.68 29.27 13.51
CA SER A 768 38.55 30.16 13.86
C SER A 768 38.01 30.04 15.29
N ARG A 769 38.65 29.26 16.18
CA ARG A 769 38.12 28.95 17.52
C ARG A 769 37.79 30.21 18.35
N PHE A 770 38.63 31.23 18.26
CA PHE A 770 38.47 32.46 19.03
C PHE A 770 37.40 33.38 18.43
N LEU A 771 37.29 33.44 17.10
CA LEU A 771 36.20 34.17 16.41
C LEU A 771 34.83 33.59 16.79
N ARG A 772 34.71 32.26 16.84
CA ARG A 772 33.49 31.58 17.29
C ARG A 772 33.17 31.90 18.75
N ARG A 773 34.18 31.80 19.62
CA ARG A 773 34.05 32.13 21.05
C ARG A 773 33.60 33.58 21.29
N MET A 774 34.13 34.54 20.54
CA MET A 774 33.72 35.94 20.61
C MET A 774 32.23 36.11 20.28
N ALA A 775 31.74 35.47 19.20
CA ALA A 775 30.34 35.55 18.81
C ALA A 775 29.41 34.90 19.85
N GLU A 776 29.80 33.75 20.43
CA GLU A 776 29.06 33.07 21.50
C GLU A 776 28.88 33.99 22.73
N ILE A 777 29.98 34.60 23.20
CA ILE A 777 29.95 35.51 24.36
C ILE A 777 29.05 36.72 24.09
N ALA A 778 29.09 37.26 22.87
CA ALA A 778 28.24 38.37 22.49
C ALA A 778 26.77 37.96 22.40
N ALA A 779 26.46 36.79 21.82
CA ALA A 779 25.10 36.26 21.75
C ALA A 779 24.51 36.03 23.15
N ASP A 780 25.28 35.45 24.06
CA ASP A 780 24.89 35.26 25.47
C ASP A 780 24.63 36.61 26.16
N ALA A 781 25.50 37.61 25.94
CA ALA A 781 25.32 38.93 26.52
C ALA A 781 24.07 39.64 25.96
N GLN A 782 23.77 39.49 24.67
CA GLN A 782 22.55 40.03 24.06
C GLN A 782 21.28 39.36 24.59
N ALA A 783 21.29 38.03 24.76
CA ALA A 783 20.16 37.28 25.26
C ALA A 783 19.77 37.68 26.70
N ASN A 784 20.76 38.08 27.50
CA ASN A 784 20.60 38.50 28.89
C ASN A 784 20.42 40.02 29.08
N ALA A 785 20.43 40.81 28.01
CA ALA A 785 20.27 42.26 28.08
C ALA A 785 18.80 42.68 28.32
N PRO A 786 18.55 43.82 29.01
CA PRO A 786 17.20 44.37 29.14
C PRO A 786 16.58 44.64 27.76
N ARG A 787 15.38 44.12 27.51
CA ARG A 787 14.66 44.36 26.25
C ARG A 787 14.11 45.78 26.22
N ASP A 788 14.33 46.47 25.11
CA ASP A 788 13.66 47.74 24.81
C ASP A 788 12.17 47.46 24.51
N PRO A 789 11.22 47.93 25.34
CA PRO A 789 9.80 47.65 25.16
C PRO A 789 9.18 48.36 23.94
N LEU A 790 9.89 49.30 23.31
CA LEU A 790 9.46 50.02 22.10
C LEU A 790 10.10 49.48 20.81
N ALA A 791 11.08 48.57 20.90
CA ALA A 791 11.71 47.96 19.74
C ALA A 791 10.97 46.66 19.33
N PRO A 792 10.59 46.49 18.05
CA PRO A 792 10.04 45.22 17.56
C PRO A 792 11.03 44.08 17.79
N ALA A 793 10.56 42.91 18.24
CA ALA A 793 11.41 41.75 18.53
C ALA A 793 12.25 41.27 17.33
N ALA A 794 11.85 41.62 16.10
CA ALA A 794 12.54 41.30 14.86
C ALA A 794 13.57 42.36 14.41
N ALA A 795 13.75 43.45 15.16
CA ALA A 795 14.75 44.49 14.87
C ALA A 795 16.14 44.20 15.49
N THR A 796 16.27 43.13 16.28
CA THR A 796 17.52 42.76 16.95
C THR A 796 18.36 41.88 16.04
N VAL A 797 19.53 42.39 15.61
CA VAL A 797 20.53 41.59 14.89
C VAL A 797 21.31 40.76 15.90
N THR A 798 21.12 39.44 15.87
CA THR A 798 21.82 38.50 16.77
C THR A 798 23.29 38.38 16.39
N SER A 799 24.17 38.30 17.39
CA SER A 799 25.60 38.04 17.20
C SER A 799 25.79 36.64 16.63
N THR A 800 26.60 36.51 15.59
CA THR A 800 26.84 35.21 14.94
C THR A 800 28.29 35.07 14.49
N TYR A 801 28.72 33.81 14.36
CA TYR A 801 29.97 33.45 13.70
C TYR A 801 29.64 32.91 12.31
N SER A 802 30.41 33.34 11.31
CA SER A 802 30.33 32.85 9.93
C SER A 802 31.72 32.52 9.41
N GLN A 803 31.79 31.55 8.50
CA GLN A 803 33.00 31.27 7.74
C GLN A 803 32.79 31.77 6.32
N ALA A 804 33.66 32.65 5.84
CA ALA A 804 33.68 33.03 4.44
C ALA A 804 34.29 31.88 3.64
N LEU A 805 33.45 31.00 3.09
CA LEU A 805 33.88 29.97 2.13
C LEU A 805 34.24 30.63 0.78
N ASP A 806 33.56 31.73 0.43
CA ASP A 806 33.91 32.64 -0.66
C ASP A 806 33.35 34.05 -0.42
N SER A 807 33.70 35.01 -1.28
CA SER A 807 33.20 36.39 -1.25
C SER A 807 31.68 36.52 -1.53
N VAL A 808 31.04 35.48 -2.08
CA VAL A 808 29.59 35.42 -2.35
C VAL A 808 28.81 35.16 -1.06
N GLN A 809 29.27 34.23 -0.21
CA GLN A 809 28.64 33.93 1.08
C GLN A 809 28.78 35.06 2.10
N LEU A 810 29.85 35.84 2.03
CA LEU A 810 29.98 37.04 2.85
C LEU A 810 28.98 38.12 2.42
N ALA A 811 28.86 38.35 1.09
CA ALA A 811 27.81 39.19 0.56
C ALA A 811 26.43 38.68 1.00
N GLN A 812 26.14 37.37 0.96
CA GLN A 812 24.87 36.78 1.45
C GLN A 812 24.63 36.90 2.95
N THR A 813 25.67 36.83 3.79
CA THR A 813 25.56 37.00 5.25
C THR A 813 25.19 38.45 5.59
N PHE A 814 25.71 39.39 4.82
CA PHE A 814 25.43 40.83 4.89
C PHE A 814 24.13 41.24 4.15
N LEU A 815 23.80 40.57 3.05
CA LEU A 815 22.59 40.69 2.20
C LEU A 815 21.44 39.82 2.69
N GLY A 816 21.65 39.04 3.76
CA GLY A 816 20.62 38.34 4.53
C GLY A 816 19.46 39.26 4.93
N ILE A 817 19.78 40.55 5.01
CA ILE A 817 18.91 41.69 5.33
C ILE A 817 18.14 42.23 4.09
N ALA A 818 18.49 41.84 2.85
CA ALA A 818 17.98 42.46 1.60
C ALA A 818 17.49 41.51 0.47
N GLU A 819 17.83 40.22 0.46
CA GLU A 819 17.37 39.25 -0.57
C GLU A 819 16.03 38.57 -0.22
N SER A 820 15.34 37.92 -1.17
CA SER A 820 14.15 37.11 -0.89
C SER A 820 14.52 35.75 -0.27
N LEU A 821 13.68 35.18 0.62
CA LEU A 821 13.87 33.80 1.10
C LEU A 821 13.36 32.86 0.02
N ARG A 822 14.22 31.98 -0.51
CA ARG A 822 13.77 30.88 -1.36
C ARG A 822 13.40 29.68 -0.51
N LYS A 823 12.28 29.06 -0.84
CA LYS A 823 11.89 27.78 -0.27
C LYS A 823 12.85 26.69 -0.79
N GLN A 824 13.29 25.79 0.08
CA GLN A 824 14.02 24.59 -0.34
C GLN A 824 13.14 23.80 -1.32
N ARG A 825 13.67 23.50 -2.51
CA ARG A 825 12.94 22.73 -3.51
C ARG A 825 13.22 21.24 -3.33
N GLY A 826 12.16 20.46 -3.31
CA GLY A 826 12.23 19.02 -3.38
C GLY A 826 10.91 18.47 -3.88
N SER A 827 10.92 17.31 -4.52
CA SER A 827 9.72 16.67 -5.06
C SER A 827 9.92 15.17 -5.16
N LEU A 828 8.84 14.45 -5.43
CA LEU A 828 8.88 13.02 -5.68
C LEU A 828 9.14 12.72 -7.15
N ILE A 829 10.15 11.88 -7.42
CA ILE A 829 10.55 11.42 -8.75
C ILE A 829 10.51 9.89 -8.80
N GLN A 830 10.26 9.31 -9.97
CA GLN A 830 10.29 7.86 -10.19
C GLN A 830 11.72 7.32 -10.26
#